data_AF-A0A7C2YXE5-F1
#
_entry.id   AF-A0A7C2YXE5-F1
#
_cell.length_a   1.000
_cell.length_b   1.000
_cell.length_c   1.000
_cell.angle_alpha   90.00
_cell.angle_beta   90.00
_cell.angle_gamma   90.00
#
_symmetry.space_group_name_H-M   'P 1'
#
loop_
_entity.id
_entity.type
_entity.pdbx_description
1 polymer ?
#
loop_
_entity_poly.entity_id
_entity_poly.type
_entity_poly.pdbx_seq_one_letter_code
_entity_poly.pdbx_strand_id
1 'polypeptide(L)'
;MQKLQQWPQRADNTWQAAVVRLPVGPEGDDGLPEPLTVALCASTEGEVARPSRLVEGEVRSVDLVLEAMAALAQDRLRYRPGKVEVNDEELAERLGELLAPAGVQVEFRAQLELIEDCMKFLLESLLSEYLHGLEEERPGYLDAAGVTVDKVRAFADAVAAFVRSGVWRELGGDDLVEISRPDAPPGMRYACTLAGERSLAVALFPSEERFWALRDAEHEEEVLDAWRGLWHIGFAELEELPQADQELWQAHELPVADPEGYPLAVLLEGAADAGPRRPNAEELAFLEGLLRALANTGDDELDSGRWTVEVATALGKVEYELSLPFLLDPPGHEELYRHGIFDRRALEAAHARIGRFLDGKDFQSVEELNRALRKEFGGKKVDPGKYKPRNKLEQAQDLCYEAFDSLGRRRVALARRALHVHPDCADAYVLLAEVARTSEEAAELYAKGVEAGKRALGEDFAREYADRFWSALETRPLLRALHGLATEQLRLGRQDEGLTTLREMLRLNPNDNQGVRYWLLPRLIARGEVAEAEELLADYADDLMAVWPYCRALVSFRRHGDTPAARRLLESALSANPHVPAFLLGKRQPPGGFDSYELGSGEEAAISAGACAPAWESVPGALDWLERLSRPRKRKVTGSHLHF
;
A
#
# COMPACT_ATOMS: atom_id res chain seq x y z
N MET A 1 31.81 15.10 19.50
CA MET A 1 33.09 14.86 18.78
C MET A 1 33.92 13.72 19.41
N GLN A 2 34.59 13.85 20.56
CA GLN A 2 35.48 12.80 21.12
C GLN A 2 34.86 11.37 21.17
N LYS A 3 33.56 11.28 21.47
CA LYS A 3 32.78 10.02 21.46
C LYS A 3 32.65 9.33 20.10
N LEU A 4 32.77 10.06 18.99
CA LEU A 4 32.75 9.50 17.63
C LEU A 4 34.13 9.03 17.18
N GLN A 5 35.19 9.76 17.56
CA GLN A 5 36.58 9.44 17.17
C GLN A 5 37.11 8.13 17.75
N GLN A 6 36.54 7.67 18.87
CA GLN A 6 36.91 6.40 19.48
C GLN A 6 36.50 5.18 18.64
N TRP A 7 35.54 5.34 17.73
CA TRP A 7 35.03 4.25 16.90
C TRP A 7 35.78 4.17 15.55
N PRO A 8 36.05 2.97 15.01
CA PRO A 8 36.65 2.80 13.70
C PRO A 8 35.81 3.48 12.61
N GLN A 9 36.46 3.96 11.55
CA GLN A 9 35.78 4.63 10.46
C GLN A 9 35.45 3.65 9.32
N ARG A 10 34.22 3.71 8.81
CA ARG A 10 33.78 3.07 7.57
C ARG A 10 33.63 4.12 6.48
N ALA A 11 34.68 4.27 5.66
CA ALA A 11 34.75 5.33 4.65
C ALA A 11 33.73 5.19 3.51
N ASP A 12 33.18 3.99 3.32
CA ASP A 12 32.16 3.63 2.34
C ASP A 12 30.73 3.92 2.81
N ASN A 13 30.52 4.12 4.11
CA ASN A 13 29.21 4.26 4.70
C ASN A 13 28.77 5.73 4.80
N THR A 14 27.48 5.98 4.48
CA THR A 14 26.84 7.29 4.58
C THR A 14 25.79 7.27 5.67
N TRP A 15 25.75 8.30 6.50
CA TRP A 15 24.65 8.55 7.42
C TRP A 15 23.82 9.72 6.90
N GLN A 16 22.53 9.74 7.25
CA GLN A 16 21.69 10.92 7.09
C GLN A 16 21.39 11.48 8.47
N ALA A 17 21.34 12.80 8.59
CA ALA A 17 20.91 13.45 9.81
C ALA A 17 20.12 14.72 9.52
N ALA A 18 19.06 14.96 10.28
CA ALA A 18 18.30 16.19 10.21
C ALA A 18 17.90 16.64 11.60
N VAL A 19 17.74 17.95 11.75
CA VAL A 19 17.00 18.52 12.88
C VAL A 19 15.56 18.63 12.42
N VAL A 20 14.66 17.93 13.11
CA VAL A 20 13.23 17.90 12.82
C VAL A 20 12.47 18.59 13.95
N ARG A 21 11.37 19.24 13.60
CA ARG A 21 10.42 19.78 14.56
C ARG A 21 9.26 18.80 14.67
N LEU A 22 8.95 18.43 15.90
CA LEU A 22 7.81 17.62 16.21
C LEU A 22 6.69 18.56 16.67
N PRO A 23 5.45 18.40 16.18
CA PRO A 23 4.30 19.21 16.59
C PRO A 23 3.76 18.79 17.98
N VAL A 24 4.65 18.36 18.88
CA VAL A 24 4.35 17.91 20.24
C VAL A 24 5.24 18.66 21.21
N GLY A 25 4.73 19.02 22.38
CA GLY A 25 5.46 19.74 23.43
C GLY A 25 4.53 20.40 24.45
N PRO A 26 5.10 21.05 25.49
CA PRO A 26 4.31 21.74 26.50
C PRO A 26 3.51 22.90 25.91
N GLU A 27 2.35 23.16 26.46
CA GLU A 27 1.43 24.18 25.96
C GLU A 27 2.02 25.60 26.15
N GLY A 28 2.10 26.36 25.05
CA GLY A 28 2.55 27.75 25.05
C GLY A 28 1.46 28.71 25.54
N ASP A 29 1.84 29.98 25.77
CA ASP A 29 0.93 31.03 26.24
C ASP A 29 -0.28 31.28 25.29
N ASP A 30 -0.24 30.75 24.06
CA ASP A 30 -1.28 30.85 23.03
C ASP A 30 -2.17 29.60 22.90
N GLY A 31 -1.97 28.58 23.74
CA GLY A 31 -2.75 27.33 23.73
C GLY A 31 -2.36 26.35 22.60
N LEU A 32 -1.23 26.59 21.91
CA LEU A 32 -0.64 25.65 20.97
C LEU A 32 0.54 24.92 21.64
N PRO A 33 0.77 23.61 21.38
CA PRO A 33 1.95 22.94 21.88
C PRO A 33 3.20 23.60 21.30
N GLU A 34 4.12 24.04 22.17
CA GLU A 34 5.40 24.54 21.71
C GLU A 34 6.16 23.39 21.04
N PRO A 35 6.48 23.49 19.74
CA PRO A 35 7.07 22.38 19.01
C PRO A 35 8.43 22.00 19.58
N LEU A 36 8.58 20.74 19.98
CA LEU A 36 9.86 20.17 20.38
C LEU A 36 10.74 19.96 19.15
N THR A 37 12.03 20.21 19.33
CA THR A 37 13.06 19.98 18.32
C THR A 37 13.90 18.77 18.71
N VAL A 38 14.15 17.88 17.76
CA VAL A 38 15.03 16.70 17.92
C VAL A 38 15.92 16.56 16.69
N ALA A 39 17.12 16.00 16.85
CA ALA A 39 17.90 15.54 15.72
C ALA A 39 17.78 14.04 15.55
N LEU A 40 17.56 13.59 14.31
CA LEU A 40 17.59 12.18 13.94
C LEU A 40 18.87 11.89 13.18
N CYS A 41 19.47 10.73 13.45
CA CYS A 41 20.60 10.23 12.68
C CYS A 41 20.41 8.76 12.36
N ALA A 42 20.56 8.39 11.09
CA ALA A 42 20.40 7.03 10.59
C ALA A 42 21.52 6.66 9.62
N SER A 43 21.84 5.37 9.52
CA SER A 43 22.83 4.86 8.56
C SER A 43 22.12 4.28 7.34
N THR A 44 22.62 4.58 6.14
CA THR A 44 22.05 4.05 4.88
C THR A 44 22.17 2.52 4.72
N GLU A 45 22.81 1.84 5.66
CA GLU A 45 22.97 0.38 5.69
C GLU A 45 22.26 -0.28 6.89
N GLY A 46 21.57 0.50 7.74
CA GLY A 46 20.94 -0.01 8.97
C GLY A 46 19.45 0.32 9.05
N GLU A 47 18.67 -0.60 9.64
CA GLU A 47 17.21 -0.53 9.70
C GLU A 47 16.64 0.44 10.77
N VAL A 48 17.47 1.16 11.55
CA VAL A 48 17.01 1.96 12.71
C VAL A 48 17.78 3.28 12.90
N ALA A 49 17.06 4.40 13.06
CA ALA A 49 17.60 5.71 13.45
C ALA A 49 17.84 5.86 14.97
N ARG A 50 18.67 6.82 15.36
CA ARG A 50 18.77 7.30 16.74
C ARG A 50 18.39 8.77 16.86
N PRO A 51 17.49 9.11 17.82
CA PRO A 51 17.22 10.49 18.15
C PRO A 51 18.27 11.05 19.12
N SER A 52 18.43 12.37 19.12
CA SER A 52 19.01 13.12 20.23
C SER A 52 18.00 13.27 21.36
N ARG A 53 18.38 13.93 22.46
CA ARG A 53 17.40 14.53 23.38
C ARG A 53 16.46 15.52 22.66
N LEU A 54 15.26 15.66 23.21
CA LEU A 54 14.27 16.66 22.84
C LEU A 54 14.61 18.01 23.50
N VAL A 55 14.37 19.11 22.80
CA VAL A 55 14.53 20.48 23.33
C VAL A 55 13.38 21.39 22.86
N GLU A 56 12.99 22.34 23.70
CA GLU A 56 11.94 23.32 23.39
C GLU A 56 12.46 24.43 22.45
N GLY A 57 11.60 24.89 21.52
CA GLY A 57 11.85 26.06 20.66
C GLY A 57 12.67 25.80 19.38
N GLU A 58 12.94 26.87 18.62
CA GLU A 58 13.77 26.82 17.39
C GLU A 58 15.25 26.68 17.71
N VAL A 59 15.65 25.45 18.01
CA VAL A 59 17.06 25.13 18.29
C VAL A 59 17.65 24.40 17.09
N ARG A 60 18.08 25.15 16.07
CA ARG A 60 18.95 24.62 15.00
C ARG A 60 20.33 24.35 15.55
N SER A 61 20.48 23.23 16.26
CA SER A 61 21.71 22.94 16.97
C SER A 61 22.46 21.76 16.37
N VAL A 62 23.65 22.10 15.90
CA VAL A 62 24.74 21.19 15.58
C VAL A 62 25.00 20.18 16.72
N ASP A 63 24.78 20.57 17.98
CA ASP A 63 24.99 19.68 19.13
C ASP A 63 24.00 18.51 19.15
N LEU A 64 22.74 18.75 18.76
CA LEU A 64 21.73 17.69 18.69
C LEU A 64 22.11 16.65 17.64
N VAL A 65 22.57 17.09 16.47
CA VAL A 65 23.03 16.18 15.41
C VAL A 65 24.25 15.38 15.87
N LEU A 66 25.22 16.02 16.51
CA LEU A 66 26.40 15.34 17.05
C LEU A 66 26.04 14.34 18.17
N GLU A 67 25.01 14.62 18.95
CA GLU A 67 24.48 13.73 19.98
C GLU A 67 23.81 12.50 19.35
N ALA A 68 22.91 12.69 18.40
CA ALA A 68 22.26 11.61 17.65
C ALA A 68 23.28 10.72 16.94
N MET A 69 24.29 11.32 16.29
CA MET A 69 25.40 10.58 15.68
C MET A 69 26.20 9.77 16.71
N ALA A 70 26.52 10.36 17.87
CA ALA A 70 27.26 9.68 18.91
C ALA A 70 26.47 8.50 19.50
N ALA A 71 25.15 8.66 19.68
CA ALA A 71 24.24 7.61 20.12
C ALA A 71 24.16 6.47 19.08
N LEU A 72 24.04 6.79 17.79
CA LEU A 72 24.03 5.79 16.72
C LEU A 72 25.34 4.99 16.68
N ALA A 73 26.48 5.67 16.75
CA ALA A 73 27.80 5.04 16.81
C ALA A 73 27.96 4.16 18.05
N GLN A 74 27.53 4.66 19.20
CA GLN A 74 27.68 3.95 20.46
C GLN A 74 26.73 2.76 20.51
N ASP A 75 25.42 2.95 20.43
CA ASP A 75 24.49 1.91 20.87
C ASP A 75 24.24 0.80 19.85
N ARG A 76 24.51 1.07 18.57
CA ARG A 76 24.18 0.14 17.47
C ARG A 76 25.40 -0.25 16.64
N LEU A 77 26.10 0.74 16.09
CA LEU A 77 26.99 0.49 14.95
C LEU A 77 28.45 0.22 15.34
N ARG A 78 28.93 0.81 16.44
CA ARG A 78 30.33 0.74 16.89
C ARG A 78 31.34 1.20 15.82
N TYR A 79 30.92 2.04 14.87
CA TYR A 79 31.75 2.69 13.86
C TYR A 79 31.25 4.12 13.58
N ARG A 80 32.09 4.94 12.93
CA ARG A 80 31.73 6.27 12.41
C ARG A 80 31.72 6.28 10.87
N PRO A 81 30.89 7.11 10.21
CA PRO A 81 30.72 7.06 8.76
C PRO A 81 31.88 7.71 7.98
N GLY A 82 31.87 7.54 6.67
CA GLY A 82 32.70 8.30 5.74
C GLY A 82 32.06 9.64 5.40
N LYS A 83 30.73 9.68 5.34
CA LYS A 83 29.92 10.83 4.92
C LYS A 83 28.64 10.97 5.76
N VAL A 84 28.20 12.21 5.98
CA VAL A 84 26.90 12.55 6.55
C VAL A 84 26.17 13.49 5.61
N GLU A 85 24.93 13.17 5.26
CA GLU A 85 24.04 14.03 4.48
C GLU A 85 23.05 14.76 5.41
N VAL A 86 22.87 16.07 5.21
CA VAL A 86 21.93 16.91 5.99
C VAL A 86 21.11 17.81 5.08
N ASN A 87 19.91 18.21 5.48
CA ASN A 87 18.95 18.99 4.68
C ASN A 87 18.91 20.49 4.99
N ASP A 88 19.92 21.01 5.71
CA ASP A 88 20.08 22.43 5.99
C ASP A 88 21.51 22.85 5.63
N GLU A 89 21.65 23.87 4.77
CA GLU A 89 22.95 24.31 4.23
C GLU A 89 23.87 24.91 5.32
N GLU A 90 23.30 25.64 6.28
CA GLU A 90 24.06 26.24 7.39
C GLU A 90 24.53 25.16 8.37
N LEU A 91 23.67 24.17 8.62
CA LEU A 91 24.01 22.99 9.42
C LEU A 91 25.12 22.17 8.75
N ALA A 92 25.10 22.03 7.43
CA ALA A 92 26.12 21.31 6.67
C ALA A 92 27.50 21.96 6.80
N GLU A 93 27.58 23.28 6.68
CA GLU A 93 28.82 24.04 6.81
C GLU A 93 29.43 23.86 8.21
N ARG A 94 28.62 24.08 9.26
CA ARG A 94 29.08 24.01 10.66
C ARG A 94 29.46 22.59 11.08
N LEU A 95 28.70 21.58 10.66
CA LEU A 95 29.05 20.18 10.90
C LEU A 95 30.32 19.79 10.14
N GLY A 96 30.50 20.28 8.92
CA GLY A 96 31.70 20.03 8.10
C GLY A 96 32.98 20.44 8.82
N GLU A 97 33.01 21.63 9.42
CA GLU A 97 34.15 22.10 10.21
C GLU A 97 34.45 21.20 11.43
N LEU A 98 33.40 20.79 12.15
CA LEU A 98 33.53 20.02 13.38
C LEU A 98 33.85 18.54 13.16
N LEU A 99 33.42 17.98 12.03
CA LEU A 99 33.56 16.58 11.69
C LEU A 99 34.79 16.29 10.81
N ALA A 100 35.39 17.32 10.19
CA ALA A 100 36.63 17.18 9.43
C ALA A 100 37.78 16.49 10.22
N PRO A 101 38.03 16.79 11.51
CA PRO A 101 39.04 16.07 12.30
C PRO A 101 38.70 14.59 12.57
N ALA A 102 37.43 14.18 12.40
CA ALA A 102 37.00 12.80 12.50
C ALA A 102 37.16 12.03 11.16
N GLY A 103 37.52 12.74 10.09
CA GLY A 103 37.59 12.21 8.73
C GLY A 103 36.24 12.05 8.05
N VAL A 104 35.17 12.64 8.60
CA VAL A 104 33.79 12.50 8.10
C VAL A 104 33.46 13.69 7.21
N GLN A 105 33.03 13.42 5.97
CA GLN A 105 32.55 14.45 5.04
C GLN A 105 31.10 14.81 5.33
N VAL A 106 30.71 16.07 5.10
CA VAL A 106 29.32 16.53 5.27
C VAL A 106 28.84 17.10 3.94
N GLU A 107 27.64 16.70 3.51
CA GLU A 107 27.03 17.09 2.24
C GLU A 107 25.59 17.57 2.47
N PHE A 108 25.21 18.67 1.81
CA PHE A 108 23.83 19.13 1.80
C PHE A 108 23.00 18.33 0.79
N ARG A 109 21.81 17.91 1.20
CA ARG A 109 20.83 17.22 0.35
C ARG A 109 19.42 17.65 0.72
N ALA A 110 18.67 18.18 -0.24
CA ALA A 110 17.34 18.76 0.00
C ALA A 110 16.30 17.75 0.53
N GLN A 111 16.45 16.47 0.22
CA GLN A 111 15.57 15.37 0.66
C GLN A 111 16.40 14.27 1.31
N LEU A 112 15.92 13.75 2.42
CA LEU A 112 16.59 12.73 3.23
C LEU A 112 15.62 11.57 3.46
N GLU A 113 15.43 10.76 2.41
CA GLU A 113 14.49 9.61 2.38
C GLU A 113 14.56 8.74 3.65
N LEU A 114 15.76 8.45 4.16
CA LEU A 114 15.92 7.62 5.36
C LEU A 114 15.45 8.34 6.63
N ILE A 115 15.65 9.66 6.69
CA ILE A 115 15.12 10.47 7.79
C ILE A 115 13.61 10.59 7.68
N GLU A 116 13.05 10.71 6.48
CA GLU A 116 11.60 10.75 6.25
C GLU A 116 10.93 9.43 6.68
N ASP A 117 11.50 8.28 6.32
CA ASP A 117 11.02 6.96 6.77
C ASP A 117 11.15 6.77 8.29
N CYS A 118 12.31 7.16 8.85
CA CYS A 118 12.54 7.07 10.29
C CYS A 118 11.68 8.07 11.06
N MET A 119 11.30 9.20 10.45
CA MET A 119 10.37 10.16 10.99
C MET A 119 8.99 9.52 11.03
N LYS A 120 8.51 8.90 9.94
CA LYS A 120 7.24 8.16 9.94
C LYS A 120 7.17 7.11 11.05
N PHE A 121 8.22 6.30 11.23
CA PHE A 121 8.27 5.32 12.32
C PHE A 121 8.39 5.97 13.70
N LEU A 122 9.21 7.02 13.84
CA LEU A 122 9.30 7.79 15.07
C LEU A 122 7.98 8.45 15.39
N LEU A 123 7.19 8.85 14.41
CA LEU A 123 5.89 9.48 14.58
C LEU A 123 4.81 8.47 14.82
N GLU A 124 4.85 7.27 14.25
CA GLU A 124 4.03 6.14 14.66
C GLU A 124 4.37 5.72 16.10
N SER A 125 5.66 5.75 16.46
CA SER A 125 6.17 5.48 17.80
C SER A 125 5.95 6.64 18.77
N LEU A 126 5.90 7.88 18.30
CA LEU A 126 5.59 9.10 19.05
C LEU A 126 4.10 9.32 19.09
N LEU A 127 3.31 8.79 18.15
CA LEU A 127 1.87 8.67 18.22
C LEU A 127 1.53 7.59 19.20
N SER A 128 2.20 6.45 19.14
CA SER A 128 2.22 5.47 20.20
C SER A 128 2.65 6.16 21.51
N GLU A 129 3.79 6.84 21.63
CA GLU A 129 4.22 7.61 22.82
C GLU A 129 3.41 8.91 23.08
N TYR A 130 2.52 9.39 22.22
CA TYR A 130 1.64 10.55 22.49
C TYR A 130 0.27 10.02 22.94
N LEU A 131 -0.10 8.84 22.46
CA LEU A 131 -1.11 7.95 23.01
C LEU A 131 -0.62 7.28 24.32
N HIS A 132 0.70 7.24 24.59
CA HIS A 132 1.31 6.51 25.71
C HIS A 132 2.19 7.34 26.68
N GLY A 133 2.56 8.58 26.35
CA GLY A 133 3.66 9.34 27.00
C GLY A 133 3.28 10.31 28.09
N LEU A 134 2.20 10.00 28.81
CA LEU A 134 2.01 10.47 30.19
C LEU A 134 1.77 9.22 31.03
N GLU A 135 2.82 8.44 31.29
CA GLU A 135 2.70 7.14 31.97
C GLU A 135 2.06 7.22 33.36
N GLU A 136 2.14 8.36 34.05
CA GLU A 136 1.66 8.48 35.44
C GLU A 136 0.19 8.96 35.59
N GLU A 137 -0.49 9.42 34.52
CA GLU A 137 -1.85 10.01 34.61
C GLU A 137 -2.84 9.54 33.52
N ARG A 138 -2.61 8.42 32.81
CA ARG A 138 -3.59 7.91 31.85
C ARG A 138 -4.82 7.32 32.56
N PRO A 139 -6.06 7.79 32.27
CA PRO A 139 -7.25 7.22 32.88
C PRO A 139 -7.47 5.78 32.40
N GLY A 140 -7.60 4.86 33.35
CA GLY A 140 -8.09 3.52 33.13
C GLY A 140 -9.60 3.50 32.94
N TYR A 141 -10.15 2.35 32.58
CA TYR A 141 -11.59 2.20 32.40
C TYR A 141 -12.40 2.55 33.66
N LEU A 142 -11.88 2.23 34.85
CA LEU A 142 -12.57 2.47 36.11
C LEU A 142 -12.59 3.93 36.55
N ASP A 143 -11.78 4.79 35.93
CA ASP A 143 -11.78 6.24 36.18
C ASP A 143 -12.95 6.93 35.47
N ALA A 144 -13.52 6.28 34.44
CA ALA A 144 -14.65 6.82 33.69
C ALA A 144 -15.98 6.69 34.44
N ALA A 145 -16.84 7.69 34.26
CA ALA A 145 -18.09 7.82 34.99
C ALA A 145 -18.98 6.58 34.86
N GLY A 146 -19.25 5.93 36.01
CA GLY A 146 -20.19 4.81 36.13
C GLY A 146 -19.68 3.47 35.57
N VAL A 147 -18.41 3.38 35.17
CA VAL A 147 -17.82 2.13 34.69
C VAL A 147 -17.50 1.22 35.89
N THR A 148 -17.74 -0.07 35.71
CA THR A 148 -17.48 -1.11 36.72
C THR A 148 -16.71 -2.25 36.08
N VAL A 149 -16.04 -3.08 36.90
CA VAL A 149 -15.31 -4.26 36.42
C VAL A 149 -16.20 -5.17 35.55
N ASP A 150 -17.46 -5.36 35.93
CA ASP A 150 -18.40 -6.18 35.16
C ASP A 150 -18.70 -5.60 33.77
N LYS A 151 -18.78 -4.26 33.65
CA LYS A 151 -18.97 -3.59 32.35
C LYS A 151 -17.73 -3.70 31.47
N VAL A 152 -16.54 -3.56 32.06
CA VAL A 152 -15.28 -3.75 31.32
C VAL A 152 -15.14 -5.19 30.86
N ARG A 153 -15.50 -6.17 31.70
CA ARG A 153 -15.53 -7.59 31.31
C ARG A 153 -16.48 -7.83 30.16
N ALA A 154 -17.70 -7.29 30.24
CA ALA A 154 -18.72 -7.47 29.20
C ALA A 154 -18.26 -6.88 27.85
N PHE A 155 -17.62 -5.70 27.87
CA PHE A 155 -16.98 -5.10 26.70
C PHE A 155 -15.83 -5.97 26.16
N ALA A 156 -14.92 -6.42 27.01
CA ALA A 156 -13.81 -7.29 26.60
C ALA A 156 -14.30 -8.61 25.98
N ASP A 157 -15.36 -9.20 26.55
CA ASP A 157 -16.04 -10.37 25.98
C ASP A 157 -16.63 -10.10 24.60
N ALA A 158 -17.21 -8.91 24.39
CA ALA A 158 -17.77 -8.49 23.10
C ALA A 158 -16.68 -8.31 22.05
N VAL A 159 -15.56 -7.67 22.41
CA VAL A 159 -14.39 -7.53 21.52
C VAL A 159 -13.86 -8.91 21.13
N ALA A 160 -13.67 -9.81 22.10
CA ALA A 160 -13.18 -11.15 21.83
C ALA A 160 -14.18 -11.96 20.95
N ALA A 161 -15.48 -11.77 21.12
CA ALA A 161 -16.49 -12.37 20.25
C ALA A 161 -16.43 -11.81 18.82
N PHE A 162 -16.27 -10.50 18.67
CA PHE A 162 -16.09 -9.85 17.38
C PHE A 162 -14.85 -10.36 16.63
N VAL A 163 -13.69 -10.43 17.29
CA VAL A 163 -12.47 -10.98 16.69
C VAL A 163 -12.66 -12.44 16.25
N ARG A 164 -13.23 -13.28 17.12
CA ARG A 164 -13.49 -14.70 16.84
C ARG A 164 -14.51 -14.92 15.72
N SER A 165 -15.50 -14.04 15.58
CA SER A 165 -16.50 -14.14 14.51
C SER A 165 -15.86 -14.04 13.12
N GLY A 166 -14.77 -13.27 13.01
CA GLY A 166 -14.11 -13.01 11.74
C GLY A 166 -14.87 -12.07 10.80
N VAL A 167 -15.99 -11.48 11.23
CA VAL A 167 -16.81 -10.55 10.41
C VAL A 167 -16.01 -9.33 9.94
N TRP A 168 -15.02 -8.90 10.71
CA TRP A 168 -14.08 -7.84 10.36
C TRP A 168 -13.22 -8.14 9.14
N ARG A 169 -13.18 -9.40 8.68
CA ARG A 169 -12.54 -9.79 7.41
C ARG A 169 -13.49 -9.62 6.22
N GLU A 170 -14.79 -9.58 6.48
CA GLU A 170 -15.85 -9.42 5.48
C GLU A 170 -16.26 -7.94 5.29
N LEU A 171 -15.96 -7.11 6.29
CA LEU A 171 -16.06 -5.65 6.29
C LEU A 171 -14.65 -5.07 6.15
N GLY A 172 -14.33 -4.47 5.00
CA GLY A 172 -13.04 -3.82 4.77
C GLY A 172 -13.03 -2.36 5.23
N GLY A 173 -11.87 -1.69 5.08
CA GLY A 173 -11.73 -0.24 5.33
C GLY A 173 -12.61 0.65 4.44
N ASP A 174 -13.24 0.05 3.43
CA ASP A 174 -14.17 0.70 2.50
C ASP A 174 -15.64 0.49 2.88
N ASP A 175 -15.92 -0.30 3.93
CA ASP A 175 -17.26 -0.69 4.35
C ASP A 175 -17.74 0.13 5.55
N LEU A 176 -18.29 1.30 5.24
CA LEU A 176 -18.94 2.13 6.24
C LEU A 176 -20.24 1.47 6.73
N VAL A 177 -20.35 1.23 8.03
CA VAL A 177 -21.56 0.73 8.69
C VAL A 177 -22.27 1.90 9.37
N GLU A 178 -23.52 2.16 9.01
CA GLU A 178 -24.38 3.11 9.70
C GLU A 178 -25.14 2.41 10.83
N ILE A 179 -25.15 3.04 12.02
CA ILE A 179 -25.88 2.56 13.19
C ILE A 179 -27.16 3.40 13.31
N SER A 180 -28.25 2.86 12.79
CA SER A 180 -29.57 3.53 12.78
C SER A 180 -30.32 3.41 14.09
N ARG A 181 -30.15 2.29 14.81
CA ARG A 181 -30.66 2.05 16.17
C ARG A 181 -29.64 1.26 16.99
N PRO A 182 -29.55 1.46 18.31
CA PRO A 182 -30.20 2.53 19.09
C PRO A 182 -29.66 3.92 18.70
N ASP A 183 -30.18 4.99 19.30
CA ASP A 183 -29.59 6.32 19.13
C ASP A 183 -28.14 6.28 19.60
N ALA A 184 -27.20 6.48 18.66
CA ALA A 184 -25.79 6.38 18.94
C ALA A 184 -25.31 7.55 19.82
N PRO A 185 -24.38 7.32 20.75
CA PRO A 185 -23.68 8.40 21.44
C PRO A 185 -23.02 9.37 20.44
N PRO A 186 -22.77 10.63 20.84
CA PRO A 186 -22.08 11.58 19.98
C PRO A 186 -20.76 11.02 19.44
N GLY A 187 -20.55 11.13 18.12
CA GLY A 187 -19.35 10.62 17.46
C GLY A 187 -19.42 9.16 17.01
N MET A 188 -20.50 8.44 17.28
CA MET A 188 -20.59 6.98 17.03
C MET A 188 -21.68 6.59 16.01
N ARG A 189 -22.09 7.50 15.12
CA ARG A 189 -23.18 7.24 14.16
C ARG A 189 -22.80 6.19 13.12
N TYR A 190 -21.55 6.20 12.69
CA TYR A 190 -21.01 5.24 11.74
C TYR A 190 -19.82 4.49 12.34
N ALA A 191 -19.52 3.32 11.82
CA ALA A 191 -18.34 2.54 12.17
C ALA A 191 -17.67 1.97 10.91
N CYS A 192 -16.36 1.84 10.94
CA CYS A 192 -15.58 1.15 9.90
C CYS A 192 -14.53 0.26 10.56
N THR A 193 -14.32 -0.92 10.00
CA THR A 193 -13.25 -1.82 10.38
C THR A 193 -11.97 -1.43 9.64
N LEU A 194 -10.91 -1.19 10.40
CA LEU A 194 -9.60 -0.87 9.89
C LEU A 194 -8.71 -2.08 10.17
N ALA A 195 -8.26 -2.74 9.11
CA ALA A 195 -7.38 -3.90 9.22
C ALA A 195 -5.97 -3.51 8.75
N GLY A 196 -5.00 -3.51 9.67
CA GLY A 196 -3.57 -3.43 9.36
C GLY A 196 -2.92 -4.81 9.39
N GLU A 197 -1.66 -4.90 8.96
CA GLU A 197 -0.89 -6.17 8.95
C GLU A 197 -0.75 -6.82 10.34
N ARG A 198 -0.94 -6.05 11.42
CA ARG A 198 -0.73 -6.47 12.81
C ARG A 198 -1.84 -6.11 13.80
N SER A 199 -2.86 -5.35 13.40
CA SER A 199 -3.93 -4.93 14.30
C SER A 199 -5.27 -4.83 13.59
N LEU A 200 -6.31 -5.32 14.26
CA LEU A 200 -7.69 -5.04 13.90
C LEU A 200 -8.15 -3.83 14.72
N ALA A 201 -8.78 -2.87 14.08
CA ALA A 201 -9.32 -1.68 14.72
C ALA A 201 -10.74 -1.42 14.24
N VAL A 202 -11.53 -0.76 15.07
CA VAL A 202 -12.84 -0.21 14.70
C VAL A 202 -12.80 1.27 14.99
N ALA A 203 -12.91 2.09 13.94
CA ALA A 203 -13.10 3.53 14.08
C ALA A 203 -14.60 3.84 14.03
N LEU A 204 -15.06 4.76 14.88
CA LEU A 204 -16.43 5.29 14.82
C LEU A 204 -16.43 6.77 14.45
N PHE A 205 -17.39 7.14 13.62
CA PHE A 205 -17.46 8.44 12.98
C PHE A 205 -18.80 9.14 13.28
N PRO A 206 -18.78 10.47 13.44
CA PRO A 206 -20.01 11.25 13.54
C PRO A 206 -20.73 11.37 12.20
N SER A 207 -20.01 11.31 11.07
CA SER A 207 -20.55 11.55 9.74
C SER A 207 -19.76 10.84 8.64
N GLU A 208 -20.36 10.72 7.45
CA GLU A 208 -19.73 10.17 6.25
C GLU A 208 -18.54 11.03 5.79
N GLU A 209 -18.62 12.36 5.94
CA GLU A 209 -17.53 13.26 5.58
C GLU A 209 -16.27 13.00 6.43
N ARG A 210 -16.43 12.62 7.70
CA ARG A 210 -15.28 12.24 8.55
C ARG A 210 -14.70 10.89 8.16
N PHE A 211 -15.52 9.96 7.65
CA PHE A 211 -15.02 8.72 7.07
C PHE A 211 -14.16 9.01 5.83
N TRP A 212 -14.65 9.83 4.90
CA TRP A 212 -13.89 10.21 3.71
C TRP A 212 -12.60 10.95 4.06
N ALA A 213 -12.64 11.89 5.02
CA ALA A 213 -11.44 12.60 5.47
C ALA A 213 -10.35 11.66 5.99
N LEU A 214 -10.72 10.60 6.72
CA LEU A 214 -9.76 9.61 7.21
C LEU A 214 -9.25 8.70 6.10
N ARG A 215 -10.13 8.28 5.18
CA ARG A 215 -9.78 7.41 4.05
C ARG A 215 -8.82 8.09 3.07
N ASP A 216 -9.06 9.36 2.78
CA ASP A 216 -8.32 10.14 1.79
C ASP A 216 -7.01 10.73 2.34
N ALA A 217 -6.79 10.64 3.66
CA ALA A 217 -5.60 11.21 4.28
C ALA A 217 -4.35 10.43 3.83
N GLU A 218 -3.50 11.09 3.05
CA GLU A 218 -2.24 10.53 2.55
C GLU A 218 -1.04 11.04 3.35
N HIS A 219 -1.12 12.28 3.82
CA HIS A 219 -0.06 12.95 4.56
C HIS A 219 -0.29 12.85 6.07
N GLU A 220 0.80 12.80 6.81
CA GLU A 220 0.80 12.58 8.26
C GLU A 220 -0.07 13.59 9.04
N GLU A 221 0.04 14.88 8.74
CA GLU A 221 -0.77 15.93 9.38
C GLU A 221 -2.27 15.72 9.12
N GLU A 222 -2.62 15.27 7.91
CA GLU A 222 -4.00 14.99 7.51
C GLU A 222 -4.53 13.74 8.21
N VAL A 223 -3.72 12.69 8.32
CA VAL A 223 -4.09 11.44 9.01
C VAL A 223 -4.37 11.76 10.49
N LEU A 224 -3.48 12.48 11.15
CA LEU A 224 -3.63 12.90 12.54
C LEU A 224 -4.89 13.73 12.76
N ASP A 225 -5.12 14.74 11.92
CA ASP A 225 -6.32 15.57 12.00
C ASP A 225 -7.61 14.79 11.71
N ALA A 226 -7.55 13.83 10.79
CA ALA A 226 -8.67 12.96 10.48
C ALA A 226 -8.99 11.99 11.63
N TRP A 227 -7.99 11.54 12.40
CA TRP A 227 -8.19 10.72 13.59
C TRP A 227 -8.73 11.49 14.81
N ARG A 228 -8.46 12.80 14.91
CA ARG A 228 -8.97 13.64 16.00
C ARG A 228 -10.49 13.63 16.06
N GLY A 229 -11.04 13.59 17.27
CA GLY A 229 -12.47 13.53 17.53
C GLY A 229 -13.15 12.20 17.16
N LEU A 230 -12.39 11.16 16.78
CA LEU A 230 -12.94 9.84 16.48
C LEU A 230 -12.76 8.87 17.65
N TRP A 231 -13.75 8.01 17.81
CA TRP A 231 -13.63 6.87 18.69
C TRP A 231 -12.87 5.76 18.00
N HIS A 232 -11.98 5.13 18.75
CA HIS A 232 -11.17 4.01 18.29
C HIS A 232 -11.27 2.86 19.27
N ILE A 233 -11.54 1.67 18.73
CA ILE A 233 -11.39 0.40 19.43
C ILE A 233 -10.24 -0.34 18.78
N GLY A 234 -9.16 -0.58 19.51
CA GLY A 234 -7.99 -1.31 19.03
C GLY A 234 -7.51 -2.36 20.02
N PHE A 235 -6.35 -2.91 19.70
CA PHE A 235 -5.60 -3.83 20.54
C PHE A 235 -4.30 -3.19 20.96
N ALA A 236 -3.94 -3.37 22.22
CA ALA A 236 -2.66 -2.98 22.78
C ALA A 236 -1.99 -4.20 23.43
N GLU A 237 -0.67 -4.21 23.50
CA GLU A 237 0.06 -5.13 24.37
C GLU A 237 -0.23 -4.77 25.85
N LEU A 238 0.00 -5.72 26.77
CA LEU A 238 -0.28 -5.48 28.19
C LEU A 238 0.52 -4.28 28.71
N GLU A 239 1.78 -4.18 28.30
CA GLU A 239 2.71 -3.13 28.69
C GLU A 239 2.32 -1.74 28.16
N GLU A 240 1.52 -1.68 27.08
CA GLU A 240 1.07 -0.43 26.45
C GLU A 240 -0.18 0.16 27.12
N LEU A 241 -0.93 -0.67 27.88
CA LEU A 241 -2.10 -0.22 28.63
C LEU A 241 -1.73 0.72 29.77
N PRO A 242 -2.63 1.65 30.18
CA PRO A 242 -2.45 2.38 31.44
C PRO A 242 -2.28 1.43 32.62
N GLN A 243 -1.45 1.79 33.60
CA GLN A 243 -1.16 0.93 34.75
C GLN A 243 -2.43 0.43 35.46
N ALA A 244 -3.44 1.30 35.62
CA ALA A 244 -4.72 0.93 36.20
C ALA A 244 -5.45 -0.18 35.42
N ASP A 245 -5.34 -0.18 34.08
CA ASP A 245 -5.91 -1.23 33.23
C ASP A 245 -5.08 -2.51 33.27
N GLN A 246 -3.74 -2.41 33.36
CA GLN A 246 -2.88 -3.59 33.56
C GLN A 246 -3.26 -4.33 34.85
N GLU A 247 -3.38 -3.59 35.95
CA GLU A 247 -3.79 -4.12 37.25
C GLU A 247 -5.21 -4.68 37.20
N LEU A 248 -6.15 -4.00 36.52
CA LEU A 248 -7.52 -4.46 36.32
C LEU A 248 -7.57 -5.81 35.59
N TRP A 249 -6.84 -5.96 34.48
CA TRP A 249 -6.81 -7.21 33.71
C TRP A 249 -6.18 -8.35 34.50
N GLN A 250 -5.08 -8.09 35.20
CA GLN A 250 -4.38 -9.09 36.02
C GLN A 250 -5.21 -9.52 37.24
N ALA A 251 -5.80 -8.57 37.97
CA ALA A 251 -6.52 -8.83 39.21
C ALA A 251 -7.85 -9.56 38.99
N HIS A 252 -8.49 -9.33 37.85
CA HIS A 252 -9.81 -9.86 37.55
C HIS A 252 -9.83 -10.92 36.43
N GLU A 253 -8.69 -11.28 35.86
CA GLU A 253 -8.60 -12.25 34.76
C GLU A 253 -9.61 -11.90 33.64
N LEU A 254 -9.54 -10.65 33.16
CA LEU A 254 -10.45 -10.18 32.12
C LEU A 254 -10.15 -10.85 30.77
N PRO A 255 -11.18 -11.04 29.91
CA PRO A 255 -10.99 -11.60 28.57
C PRO A 255 -10.00 -10.79 27.73
N VAL A 256 -9.21 -11.49 26.92
CA VAL A 256 -8.37 -10.90 25.86
C VAL A 256 -8.86 -11.39 24.50
N ALA A 257 -8.63 -10.60 23.45
CA ALA A 257 -9.12 -10.91 22.11
C ALA A 257 -8.23 -11.92 21.37
N ASP A 258 -6.93 -11.91 21.68
CA ASP A 258 -5.86 -12.83 21.26
C ASP A 258 -4.75 -12.81 22.36
N PRO A 259 -3.75 -13.72 22.41
CA PRO A 259 -2.74 -13.73 23.47
C PRO A 259 -2.00 -12.42 23.73
N GLU A 260 -1.91 -11.54 22.72
CA GLU A 260 -1.23 -10.24 22.79
C GLU A 260 -2.21 -9.06 22.59
N GLY A 261 -3.51 -9.32 22.41
CA GLY A 261 -4.49 -8.30 22.02
C GLY A 261 -5.42 -7.88 23.15
N TYR A 262 -4.99 -6.90 23.96
CA TYR A 262 -5.81 -6.33 25.03
C TYR A 262 -6.76 -5.25 24.47
N PRO A 263 -8.08 -5.34 24.72
CA PRO A 263 -9.03 -4.36 24.21
C PRO A 263 -8.80 -2.94 24.74
N LEU A 264 -8.70 -1.98 23.83
CA LEU A 264 -8.55 -0.57 24.13
C LEU A 264 -9.62 0.25 23.40
N ALA A 265 -10.50 0.92 24.15
CA ALA A 265 -11.46 1.88 23.63
C ALA A 265 -11.10 3.28 24.11
N VAL A 266 -10.97 4.21 23.17
CA VAL A 266 -10.50 5.56 23.43
C VAL A 266 -11.09 6.55 22.43
N LEU A 267 -11.44 7.74 22.90
CA LEU A 267 -11.70 8.91 22.06
C LEU A 267 -10.43 9.74 22.02
N LEU A 268 -9.94 10.04 20.82
CA LEU A 268 -8.90 11.04 20.63
C LEU A 268 -9.60 12.39 20.63
N GLU A 269 -9.47 13.20 21.68
CA GLU A 269 -10.19 14.48 21.71
C GLU A 269 -9.65 15.46 20.65
N GLY A 270 -10.52 16.38 20.21
CA GLY A 270 -10.23 17.27 19.08
C GLY A 270 -9.15 18.32 19.38
N ALA A 271 -9.01 18.73 20.63
CA ALA A 271 -8.01 19.70 21.07
C ALA A 271 -6.68 18.99 21.42
N ALA A 272 -5.53 19.61 21.10
CA ALA A 272 -4.21 18.98 21.26
C ALA A 272 -3.74 18.81 22.71
N ASP A 273 -4.38 19.49 23.64
CA ASP A 273 -4.18 19.49 25.09
C ASP A 273 -5.10 18.49 25.81
N ALA A 274 -6.21 18.12 25.19
CA ALA A 274 -7.16 17.18 25.74
C ALA A 274 -6.67 15.74 25.51
N GLY A 275 -6.13 15.14 26.58
CA GLY A 275 -5.67 13.75 26.57
C GLY A 275 -6.76 12.73 26.17
N PRO A 276 -6.38 11.48 25.90
CA PRO A 276 -7.32 10.44 25.48
C PRO A 276 -8.44 10.24 26.50
N ARG A 277 -9.70 10.22 26.03
CA ARG A 277 -10.87 10.01 26.89
C ARG A 277 -11.36 8.58 26.84
N ARG A 278 -11.68 8.02 28.01
CA ARG A 278 -12.33 6.71 28.16
C ARG A 278 -13.85 6.79 27.99
N PRO A 279 -14.48 5.73 27.47
CA PRO A 279 -15.94 5.66 27.39
C PRO A 279 -16.55 5.60 28.81
N ASN A 280 -17.57 6.42 29.04
CA ASN A 280 -18.39 6.28 30.24
C ASN A 280 -19.23 4.99 30.20
N ALA A 281 -20.01 4.74 31.25
CA ALA A 281 -20.87 3.56 31.36
C ALA A 281 -21.80 3.30 30.15
N GLU A 282 -22.43 4.34 29.60
CA GLU A 282 -23.40 4.23 28.51
C GLU A 282 -22.70 4.04 27.18
N GLU A 283 -21.63 4.81 26.94
CA GLU A 283 -20.77 4.67 25.76
C GLU A 283 -20.14 3.27 25.70
N LEU A 284 -19.61 2.76 26.82
CA LEU A 284 -18.98 1.43 26.88
C LEU A 284 -20.00 0.31 26.61
N ALA A 285 -21.22 0.43 27.13
CA ALA A 285 -22.29 -0.52 26.86
C ALA A 285 -22.80 -0.44 25.41
N PHE A 286 -22.77 0.74 24.79
CA PHE A 286 -23.07 0.90 23.37
C PHE A 286 -22.00 0.24 22.49
N LEU A 287 -20.71 0.43 22.79
CA LEU A 287 -19.61 -0.23 22.08
C LEU A 287 -19.66 -1.76 22.26
N GLU A 288 -19.97 -2.23 23.48
CA GLU A 288 -20.24 -3.65 23.75
C GLU A 288 -21.34 -4.18 22.82
N GLY A 289 -22.50 -3.52 22.80
CA GLY A 289 -23.63 -3.96 21.99
C GLY A 289 -23.33 -3.93 20.49
N LEU A 290 -22.65 -2.90 20.00
CA LEU A 290 -22.25 -2.79 18.59
C LEU A 290 -21.35 -3.96 18.18
N LEU A 291 -20.31 -4.24 18.97
CA LEU A 291 -19.38 -5.34 18.67
C LEU A 291 -20.07 -6.70 18.72
N ARG A 292 -21.00 -6.92 19.66
CA ARG A 292 -21.84 -8.14 19.69
C ARG A 292 -22.76 -8.22 18.47
N ALA A 293 -23.34 -7.11 18.04
CA ALA A 293 -24.23 -7.07 16.87
C ALA A 293 -23.47 -7.42 15.60
N LEU A 294 -22.29 -6.82 15.41
CA LEU A 294 -21.39 -7.16 14.30
C LEU A 294 -20.93 -8.62 14.37
N ALA A 295 -20.54 -9.11 15.56
CA ALA A 295 -20.11 -10.51 15.74
C ALA A 295 -21.21 -11.54 15.39
N ASN A 296 -22.48 -11.14 15.47
CA ASN A 296 -23.65 -11.95 15.12
C ASN A 296 -24.16 -11.69 13.69
N THR A 297 -23.38 -11.01 12.85
CA THR A 297 -23.73 -10.71 11.46
C THR A 297 -23.08 -11.71 10.51
N GLY A 298 -23.87 -12.29 9.60
CA GLY A 298 -23.39 -13.20 8.56
C GLY A 298 -23.39 -12.57 7.16
N ASP A 299 -22.95 -13.36 6.18
CA ASP A 299 -22.83 -12.94 4.79
C ASP A 299 -24.16 -12.51 4.17
N ASP A 300 -25.26 -13.19 4.51
CA ASP A 300 -26.59 -12.88 3.98
C ASP A 300 -27.09 -11.52 4.48
N GLU A 301 -26.83 -11.20 5.76
CA GLU A 301 -27.16 -9.88 6.33
C GLU A 301 -26.33 -8.77 5.67
N LEU A 302 -25.02 -8.97 5.52
CA LEU A 302 -24.13 -8.02 4.85
C LEU A 302 -24.55 -7.79 3.39
N ASP A 303 -24.85 -8.86 2.64
CA ASP A 303 -25.25 -8.78 1.24
C ASP A 303 -26.64 -8.16 1.05
N SER A 304 -27.49 -8.17 2.09
CA SER A 304 -28.77 -7.44 2.11
C SER A 304 -28.61 -5.93 2.28
N GLY A 305 -27.49 -5.50 2.89
CA GLY A 305 -27.15 -4.11 3.16
C GLY A 305 -27.93 -3.44 4.29
N ARG A 306 -28.95 -4.10 4.87
CA ARG A 306 -29.66 -3.62 6.07
C ARG A 306 -30.14 -4.80 6.89
N TRP A 307 -29.77 -4.83 8.17
CA TRP A 307 -30.14 -5.92 9.06
C TRP A 307 -30.36 -5.43 10.49
N THR A 308 -30.96 -6.31 11.30
CA THR A 308 -31.31 -6.02 12.69
C THR A 308 -30.85 -7.16 13.58
N VAL A 309 -30.21 -6.84 14.70
CA VAL A 309 -29.70 -7.82 15.65
C VAL A 309 -30.08 -7.42 17.07
N GLU A 310 -30.75 -8.29 17.82
CA GLU A 310 -30.95 -8.12 19.26
C GLU A 310 -29.75 -8.70 20.02
N VAL A 311 -29.14 -7.90 20.89
CA VAL A 311 -28.00 -8.31 21.73
C VAL A 311 -28.24 -7.96 23.19
N ALA A 312 -27.61 -8.71 24.09
CA ALA A 312 -27.55 -8.35 25.51
C ALA A 312 -26.29 -7.54 25.78
N THR A 313 -26.43 -6.42 26.49
CA THR A 313 -25.33 -5.59 26.99
C THR A 313 -25.37 -5.52 28.51
N ALA A 314 -24.34 -4.93 29.12
CA ALA A 314 -24.31 -4.67 30.56
C ALA A 314 -25.46 -3.75 31.05
N LEU A 315 -26.14 -3.03 30.16
CA LEU A 315 -27.30 -2.18 30.49
C LEU A 315 -28.66 -2.79 30.09
N GLY A 316 -28.67 -3.98 29.49
CA GLY A 316 -29.88 -4.69 29.13
C GLY A 316 -29.90 -5.14 27.68
N LYS A 317 -31.06 -5.63 27.24
CA LYS A 317 -31.24 -6.02 25.83
C LYS A 317 -31.44 -4.78 24.97
N VAL A 318 -30.74 -4.74 23.85
CA VAL A 318 -30.78 -3.64 22.89
C VAL A 318 -30.87 -4.22 21.48
N GLU A 319 -31.73 -3.62 20.66
CA GLU A 319 -31.83 -3.93 19.24
C GLU A 319 -30.95 -2.96 18.44
N TYR A 320 -30.05 -3.51 17.64
CA TYR A 320 -29.21 -2.76 16.71
C TYR A 320 -29.79 -2.87 15.30
N GLU A 321 -30.06 -1.72 14.67
CA GLU A 321 -30.36 -1.64 13.24
C GLU A 321 -29.14 -1.09 12.53
N LEU A 322 -28.53 -1.90 11.67
CA LEU A 322 -27.29 -1.61 10.96
C LEU A 322 -27.54 -1.59 9.46
N SER A 323 -26.80 -0.74 8.74
CA SER A 323 -26.81 -0.74 7.28
C SER A 323 -25.46 -0.41 6.67
N LEU A 324 -25.25 -0.86 5.44
CA LEU A 324 -24.13 -0.47 4.59
C LEU A 324 -24.60 0.61 3.61
N PRO A 325 -24.51 1.91 3.94
CA PRO A 325 -24.95 3.01 3.06
C PRO A 325 -24.43 2.86 1.63
N PHE A 326 -23.14 2.61 1.43
CA PHE A 326 -22.55 2.50 0.08
C PHE A 326 -22.99 1.26 -0.70
N LEU A 327 -23.56 0.25 -0.02
CA LEU A 327 -24.22 -0.87 -0.69
C LEU A 327 -25.64 -0.50 -1.12
N LEU A 328 -26.40 0.20 -0.27
CA LEU A 328 -27.80 0.54 -0.51
C LEU A 328 -27.98 1.73 -1.46
N ASP A 329 -27.20 2.78 -1.25
CA ASP A 329 -27.17 4.01 -2.04
C ASP A 329 -25.70 4.34 -2.37
N PRO A 330 -25.15 3.74 -3.45
CA PRO A 330 -23.74 3.86 -3.76
C PRO A 330 -23.37 5.31 -4.15
N PRO A 331 -22.19 5.80 -3.72
CA PRO A 331 -21.67 7.07 -4.21
C PRO A 331 -21.58 7.10 -5.73
N GLY A 332 -21.83 8.25 -6.33
CA GLY A 332 -21.72 8.40 -7.78
C GLY A 332 -20.26 8.34 -8.26
N HIS A 333 -20.03 8.02 -9.53
CA HIS A 333 -18.69 7.99 -10.13
C HIS A 333 -17.85 9.26 -9.87
N GLU A 334 -18.48 10.45 -9.92
CA GLU A 334 -17.81 11.74 -9.66
C GLU A 334 -17.39 11.90 -8.19
N GLU A 335 -18.04 11.20 -7.26
CA GLU A 335 -17.67 11.14 -5.85
C GLU A 335 -16.55 10.15 -5.61
N LEU A 336 -16.69 8.92 -6.12
CA LEU A 336 -15.64 7.91 -6.07
C LEU A 336 -14.32 8.45 -6.63
N TYR A 337 -14.37 9.14 -7.78
CA TYR A 337 -13.19 9.75 -8.39
C TYR A 337 -12.56 10.85 -7.52
N ARG A 338 -13.36 11.64 -6.79
CA ARG A 338 -12.85 12.65 -5.84
C ARG A 338 -12.06 12.00 -4.70
N HIS A 339 -12.42 10.78 -4.31
CA HIS A 339 -11.81 9.99 -3.25
C HIS A 339 -10.75 8.99 -3.77
N GLY A 340 -10.18 9.24 -4.96
CA GLY A 340 -9.14 8.40 -5.56
C GLY A 340 -9.62 7.01 -6.03
N ILE A 341 -10.91 6.71 -5.95
CA ILE A 341 -11.48 5.43 -6.36
C ILE A 341 -11.78 5.47 -7.85
N PHE A 342 -10.90 4.86 -8.64
CA PHE A 342 -11.07 4.77 -10.08
C PHE A 342 -10.50 3.47 -10.65
N ASP A 343 -11.38 2.66 -11.22
CA ASP A 343 -10.99 1.44 -11.93
C ASP A 343 -11.20 1.61 -13.44
N ARG A 344 -10.09 1.60 -14.20
CA ARG A 344 -10.13 1.75 -15.66
C ARG A 344 -10.96 0.67 -16.34
N ARG A 345 -11.17 -0.50 -15.71
CA ARG A 345 -11.99 -1.59 -16.24
C ARG A 345 -13.47 -1.20 -16.28
N ALA A 346 -13.93 -0.29 -15.43
CA ALA A 346 -15.29 0.24 -15.50
C ALA A 346 -15.58 0.97 -16.83
N LEU A 347 -14.55 1.57 -17.44
CA LEU A 347 -14.69 2.26 -18.73
C LEU A 347 -15.08 1.30 -19.87
N GLU A 348 -14.84 0.00 -19.72
CA GLU A 348 -15.26 -1.02 -20.69
C GLU A 348 -16.79 -1.11 -20.83
N ALA A 349 -17.58 -0.64 -19.85
CA ALA A 349 -19.03 -0.52 -19.97
C ALA A 349 -19.44 0.40 -21.12
N ALA A 350 -18.72 1.51 -21.34
CA ALA A 350 -19.00 2.43 -22.44
C ALA A 350 -18.73 1.73 -23.78
N HIS A 351 -17.63 0.99 -23.90
CA HIS A 351 -17.30 0.21 -25.10
C HIS A 351 -18.34 -0.89 -25.36
N ALA A 352 -18.79 -1.60 -24.32
CA ALA A 352 -19.83 -2.61 -24.44
C ALA A 352 -21.14 -2.01 -24.98
N ARG A 353 -21.56 -0.84 -24.46
CA ARG A 353 -22.76 -0.12 -24.94
C ARG A 353 -22.60 0.35 -26.38
N ILE A 354 -21.42 0.84 -26.77
CA ILE A 354 -21.12 1.18 -28.16
C ILE A 354 -21.24 -0.06 -29.05
N GLY A 355 -20.66 -1.20 -28.65
CA GLY A 355 -20.79 -2.47 -29.37
C GLY A 355 -22.25 -2.87 -29.60
N ARG A 356 -23.08 -2.78 -28.56
CA ARG A 356 -24.53 -3.04 -28.65
C ARG A 356 -25.28 -2.01 -29.50
N PHE A 357 -24.86 -0.75 -29.50
CA PHE A 357 -25.42 0.27 -30.39
C PHE A 357 -25.12 -0.03 -31.86
N LEU A 358 -23.91 -0.53 -32.16
CA LEU A 358 -23.47 -0.84 -33.51
C LEU A 358 -24.04 -2.17 -34.02
N ASP A 359 -24.49 -3.05 -33.11
CA ASP A 359 -25.03 -4.35 -33.46
C ASP A 359 -26.22 -4.23 -34.43
N GLY A 360 -26.16 -4.99 -35.52
CA GLY A 360 -27.15 -4.95 -36.60
C GLY A 360 -27.20 -3.65 -37.42
N LYS A 361 -26.20 -2.76 -37.30
CA LYS A 361 -26.12 -1.52 -38.11
C LYS A 361 -25.01 -1.59 -39.15
N ASP A 362 -25.38 -1.25 -40.38
CA ASP A 362 -24.45 -1.09 -41.48
C ASP A 362 -24.16 0.40 -41.72
N PHE A 363 -22.89 0.77 -41.65
CA PHE A 363 -22.41 2.12 -42.00
C PHE A 363 -21.64 2.06 -43.31
N GLN A 364 -21.94 2.98 -44.23
CA GLN A 364 -21.34 3.02 -45.57
C GLN A 364 -19.95 3.68 -45.57
N SER A 365 -19.59 4.40 -44.50
CA SER A 365 -18.25 4.99 -44.32
C SER A 365 -17.88 5.25 -42.86
N VAL A 366 -16.59 5.44 -42.60
CA VAL A 366 -16.06 5.81 -41.26
C VAL A 366 -16.61 7.16 -40.80
N GLU A 367 -16.85 8.11 -41.71
CA GLU A 367 -17.48 9.39 -41.39
C GLU A 367 -18.94 9.23 -40.97
N GLU A 368 -19.66 8.29 -41.57
CA GLU A 368 -21.03 7.96 -41.17
C GLU A 368 -21.07 7.36 -39.76
N LEU A 369 -20.19 6.39 -39.49
CA LEU A 369 -20.01 5.80 -38.16
C LEU A 369 -19.67 6.87 -37.12
N ASN A 370 -18.67 7.72 -37.39
CA ASN A 370 -18.24 8.78 -36.48
C ASN A 370 -19.35 9.80 -36.22
N ARG A 371 -20.15 10.15 -37.23
CA ARG A 371 -21.33 11.03 -37.04
C ARG A 371 -22.39 10.36 -36.17
N ALA A 372 -22.66 9.07 -36.37
CA ALA A 372 -23.62 8.33 -35.56
C ALA A 372 -23.17 8.22 -34.10
N LEU A 373 -21.89 7.89 -33.87
CA LEU A 373 -21.30 7.84 -32.53
C LEU A 373 -21.34 9.20 -31.84
N ARG A 374 -20.94 10.29 -32.51
CA ARG A 374 -21.00 11.64 -31.93
C ARG A 374 -22.43 12.07 -31.60
N LYS A 375 -23.40 11.74 -32.46
CA LYS A 375 -24.80 12.08 -32.23
C LYS A 375 -25.36 11.36 -30.99
N GLU A 376 -24.94 10.13 -30.79
CA GLU A 376 -25.47 9.26 -29.74
C GLU A 376 -24.72 9.39 -28.41
N PHE A 377 -23.39 9.42 -28.45
CA PHE A 377 -22.49 9.40 -27.28
C PHE A 377 -21.76 10.72 -27.03
N GLY A 378 -21.87 11.72 -27.91
CA GLY A 378 -21.18 13.00 -27.75
C GLY A 378 -21.81 13.89 -26.68
N GLY A 379 -21.07 14.14 -25.59
CA GLY A 379 -21.39 15.16 -24.58
C GLY A 379 -22.67 14.91 -23.76
N LYS A 380 -23.20 13.68 -23.76
CA LYS A 380 -24.40 13.31 -22.99
C LYS A 380 -24.14 12.07 -22.15
N LYS A 381 -24.63 12.04 -20.91
CA LYS A 381 -24.79 10.79 -20.14
C LYS A 381 -25.79 9.92 -20.91
N VAL A 382 -25.32 8.82 -21.50
CA VAL A 382 -26.18 7.85 -22.18
C VAL A 382 -26.94 7.07 -21.12
N ASP A 383 -28.26 6.98 -21.26
CA ASP A 383 -29.09 6.16 -20.39
C ASP A 383 -28.55 4.71 -20.37
N PRO A 384 -28.07 4.21 -19.21
CA PRO A 384 -27.54 2.85 -19.09
C PRO A 384 -28.54 1.77 -19.55
N GLY A 385 -29.84 2.03 -19.44
CA GLY A 385 -30.91 1.11 -19.82
C GLY A 385 -31.22 1.06 -21.32
N LYS A 386 -30.65 1.97 -22.13
CA LYS A 386 -30.94 2.07 -23.57
C LYS A 386 -30.33 0.93 -24.39
N TYR A 387 -29.11 0.51 -24.05
CA TYR A 387 -28.37 -0.54 -24.75
C TYR A 387 -28.21 -1.77 -23.85
N LYS A 388 -29.30 -2.54 -23.76
CA LYS A 388 -29.41 -3.70 -22.86
C LYS A 388 -28.49 -4.85 -23.28
N PRO A 389 -28.00 -5.65 -22.31
CA PRO A 389 -27.22 -6.84 -22.60
C PRO A 389 -28.00 -7.82 -23.48
N ARG A 390 -27.29 -8.44 -24.44
CA ARG A 390 -27.89 -9.33 -25.46
C ARG A 390 -28.11 -10.75 -24.95
N ASN A 391 -27.35 -11.16 -23.94
CA ASN A 391 -27.40 -12.47 -23.34
C ASN A 391 -27.06 -12.38 -21.84
N LYS A 392 -27.21 -13.50 -21.12
CA LYS A 392 -26.94 -13.56 -19.68
C LYS A 392 -25.48 -13.29 -19.33
N LEU A 393 -24.53 -13.68 -20.18
CA LEU A 393 -23.11 -13.42 -19.95
C LEU A 393 -22.81 -11.92 -20.00
N GLU A 394 -23.34 -11.19 -20.98
CA GLU A 394 -23.24 -9.72 -21.02
C GLU A 394 -23.93 -9.05 -19.83
N GLN A 395 -25.04 -9.62 -19.36
CA GLN A 395 -25.72 -9.12 -18.15
C GLN A 395 -24.85 -9.31 -16.91
N ALA A 396 -24.18 -10.46 -16.77
CA ALA A 396 -23.22 -10.71 -15.71
C ALA A 396 -22.00 -9.78 -15.82
N GLN A 397 -21.51 -9.55 -17.03
CA GLN A 397 -20.40 -8.64 -17.29
C GLN A 397 -20.74 -7.18 -16.98
N ASP A 398 -21.96 -6.72 -17.26
CA ASP A 398 -22.42 -5.38 -16.87
C ASP A 398 -22.40 -5.17 -15.35
N LEU A 399 -22.74 -6.21 -14.57
CA LEU A 399 -22.61 -6.18 -13.10
C LEU A 399 -21.15 -6.09 -12.67
N CYS A 400 -20.23 -6.73 -13.39
CA CYS A 400 -18.80 -6.61 -13.11
C CYS A 400 -18.26 -5.21 -13.42
N TYR A 401 -18.74 -4.57 -14.49
CA TYR A 401 -18.37 -3.16 -14.76
C TYR A 401 -18.87 -2.21 -13.67
N GLU A 402 -20.07 -2.45 -13.15
CA GLU A 402 -20.58 -1.71 -12.00
C GLU A 402 -19.76 -1.99 -10.74
N ALA A 403 -19.32 -3.23 -10.54
CA ALA A 403 -18.44 -3.60 -9.42
C ALA A 403 -17.07 -2.92 -9.51
N PHE A 404 -16.50 -2.79 -10.71
CA PHE A 404 -15.26 -2.01 -10.90
C PHE A 404 -15.44 -0.55 -10.50
N ASP A 405 -16.63 0.03 -10.73
CA ASP A 405 -17.02 1.39 -10.36
C ASP A 405 -17.72 1.45 -8.97
N SER A 406 -17.32 0.59 -8.05
CA SER A 406 -17.85 0.48 -6.69
C SER A 406 -16.74 0.22 -5.67
N LEU A 407 -17.03 0.43 -4.39
CA LEU A 407 -16.16 0.14 -3.25
C LEU A 407 -16.74 -0.89 -2.29
N GLY A 408 -15.88 -1.44 -1.43
CA GLY A 408 -16.27 -2.34 -0.33
C GLY A 408 -17.12 -3.54 -0.76
N ARG A 409 -18.06 -3.92 0.09
CA ARG A 409 -18.96 -5.07 -0.02
C ARG A 409 -19.83 -5.02 -1.27
N ARG A 410 -20.11 -3.84 -1.81
CA ARG A 410 -20.83 -3.69 -3.09
C ARG A 410 -20.12 -4.40 -4.23
N ARG A 411 -18.78 -4.33 -4.28
CA ARG A 411 -17.99 -5.05 -5.29
C ARG A 411 -18.24 -6.55 -5.22
N VAL A 412 -18.21 -7.10 -4.01
CA VAL A 412 -18.41 -8.52 -3.72
C VAL A 412 -19.82 -8.97 -4.05
N ALA A 413 -20.83 -8.22 -3.60
CA ALA A 413 -22.24 -8.52 -3.85
C ALA A 413 -22.56 -8.53 -5.36
N LEU A 414 -22.03 -7.56 -6.12
CA LEU A 414 -22.19 -7.50 -7.58
C LEU A 414 -21.49 -8.67 -8.29
N ALA A 415 -20.29 -9.04 -7.85
CA ALA A 415 -19.57 -10.20 -8.38
C ALA A 415 -20.32 -11.52 -8.12
N ARG A 416 -20.80 -11.74 -6.88
CA ARG A 416 -21.63 -12.92 -6.52
C ARG A 416 -22.91 -12.96 -7.37
N ARG A 417 -23.58 -11.82 -7.53
CA ARG A 417 -24.77 -11.69 -8.38
C ARG A 417 -24.45 -11.99 -9.85
N ALA A 418 -23.30 -11.55 -10.36
CA ALA A 418 -22.86 -11.87 -11.72
C ALA A 418 -22.70 -13.38 -11.93
N LEU A 419 -22.10 -14.10 -10.97
CA LEU A 419 -22.01 -15.57 -11.02
C LEU A 419 -23.36 -16.26 -10.95
N HIS A 420 -24.31 -15.72 -10.19
CA HIS A 420 -25.69 -16.23 -10.18
C HIS A 420 -26.38 -16.04 -11.54
N VAL A 421 -26.12 -14.94 -12.23
CA VAL A 421 -26.65 -14.68 -13.58
C VAL A 421 -25.99 -15.59 -14.62
N HIS A 422 -24.66 -15.72 -14.57
CA HIS A 422 -23.90 -16.57 -15.48
C HIS A 422 -22.60 -17.10 -14.83
N PRO A 423 -22.43 -18.43 -14.67
CA PRO A 423 -21.27 -19.00 -13.97
C PRO A 423 -19.95 -18.87 -14.75
N ASP A 424 -20.00 -18.59 -16.05
CA ASP A 424 -18.81 -18.36 -16.88
C ASP A 424 -18.40 -16.87 -16.99
N CYS A 425 -18.88 -16.02 -16.08
CA CYS A 425 -18.40 -14.64 -15.99
C CYS A 425 -17.03 -14.59 -15.30
N ALA A 426 -15.95 -14.60 -16.09
CA ALA A 426 -14.58 -14.64 -15.59
C ALA A 426 -14.25 -13.46 -14.65
N ASP A 427 -14.74 -12.26 -14.97
CA ASP A 427 -14.50 -11.06 -14.17
C ASP A 427 -15.11 -11.10 -12.77
N ALA A 428 -16.20 -11.84 -12.59
CA ALA A 428 -16.78 -12.02 -11.29
C ALA A 428 -15.83 -12.81 -10.37
N TYR A 429 -15.11 -13.80 -10.91
CA TYR A 429 -14.05 -14.48 -10.15
C TYR A 429 -12.83 -13.59 -9.92
N VAL A 430 -12.47 -12.73 -10.88
CA VAL A 430 -11.38 -11.74 -10.72
C VAL A 430 -11.68 -10.81 -9.56
N LEU A 431 -12.90 -10.25 -9.50
CA LEU A 431 -13.35 -9.37 -8.42
C LEU A 431 -13.33 -10.06 -7.06
N LEU A 432 -13.74 -11.33 -6.99
CA LEU A 432 -13.70 -12.11 -5.75
C LEU A 432 -12.26 -12.46 -5.35
N ALA A 433 -11.37 -12.72 -6.31
CA ALA A 433 -9.97 -13.01 -6.05
C ALA A 433 -9.20 -11.79 -5.50
N GLU A 434 -9.55 -10.58 -5.97
CA GLU A 434 -8.94 -9.32 -5.49
C GLU A 434 -9.20 -9.03 -4.01
N VAL A 435 -10.31 -9.54 -3.47
CA VAL A 435 -10.68 -9.39 -2.05
C VAL A 435 -10.45 -10.68 -1.26
N ALA A 436 -9.82 -11.68 -1.86
CA ALA A 436 -9.52 -12.94 -1.18
C ALA A 436 -8.48 -12.74 -0.07
N ARG A 437 -8.60 -13.51 1.00
CA ARG A 437 -7.79 -13.29 2.23
C ARG A 437 -6.39 -13.86 2.13
N THR A 438 -6.19 -14.75 1.18
CA THR A 438 -5.08 -15.67 1.12
C THR A 438 -4.64 -15.80 -0.33
N SER A 439 -3.34 -15.98 -0.52
CA SER A 439 -2.76 -16.19 -1.86
C SER A 439 -3.34 -17.43 -2.53
N GLU A 440 -3.56 -18.47 -1.73
CA GLU A 440 -4.15 -19.72 -2.15
C GLU A 440 -5.61 -19.52 -2.58
N GLU A 441 -6.41 -18.83 -1.77
CA GLU A 441 -7.81 -18.52 -2.09
C GLU A 441 -7.91 -17.67 -3.37
N ALA A 442 -7.08 -16.64 -3.49
CA ALA A 442 -7.00 -15.79 -4.67
C ALA A 442 -6.62 -16.61 -5.92
N ALA A 443 -5.59 -17.46 -5.83
CA ALA A 443 -5.16 -18.32 -6.92
C ALA A 443 -6.26 -19.30 -7.37
N GLU A 444 -7.01 -19.89 -6.43
CA GLU A 444 -8.14 -20.76 -6.75
C GLU A 444 -9.27 -20.03 -7.47
N LEU A 445 -9.59 -18.80 -7.03
CA LEU A 445 -10.60 -17.96 -7.67
C LEU A 445 -10.14 -17.52 -9.07
N TYR A 446 -8.91 -17.06 -9.23
CA TYR A 446 -8.37 -16.73 -10.55
C TYR A 446 -8.35 -17.95 -11.49
N ALA A 447 -7.99 -19.13 -11.00
CA ALA A 447 -8.06 -20.37 -11.78
C ALA A 447 -9.50 -20.69 -12.24
N LYS A 448 -10.50 -20.52 -11.37
CA LYS A 448 -11.92 -20.63 -11.76
C LYS A 448 -12.29 -19.57 -12.82
N GLY A 449 -11.79 -18.35 -12.68
CA GLY A 449 -11.95 -17.27 -13.67
C GLY A 449 -11.36 -17.61 -15.04
N VAL A 450 -10.17 -18.22 -15.07
CA VAL A 450 -9.54 -18.70 -16.32
C VAL A 450 -10.41 -19.75 -17.00
N GLU A 451 -10.88 -20.74 -16.25
CA GLU A 451 -11.71 -21.81 -16.81
C GLU A 451 -13.09 -21.30 -17.26
N ALA A 452 -13.69 -20.36 -16.51
CA ALA A 452 -14.89 -19.64 -16.91
C ALA A 452 -14.68 -18.86 -18.22
N GLY A 453 -13.59 -18.10 -18.33
CA GLY A 453 -13.26 -17.31 -19.53
C GLY A 453 -13.08 -18.18 -20.77
N LYS A 454 -12.37 -19.31 -20.65
CA LYS A 454 -12.21 -20.27 -21.76
C LYS A 454 -13.56 -20.84 -22.22
N ARG A 455 -14.44 -21.24 -21.28
CA ARG A 455 -15.78 -21.74 -21.64
C ARG A 455 -16.65 -20.68 -22.30
N ALA A 456 -16.59 -19.44 -21.80
CA ALA A 456 -17.32 -18.32 -22.36
C ALA A 456 -16.92 -18.00 -23.81
N LEU A 457 -15.62 -18.14 -24.13
CA LEU A 457 -15.09 -17.87 -25.46
C LEU A 457 -15.22 -19.06 -26.44
N GLY A 458 -15.43 -20.28 -25.94
CA GLY A 458 -15.54 -21.50 -26.73
C GLY A 458 -14.19 -22.10 -27.14
N GLU A 459 -14.17 -23.29 -27.73
CA GLU A 459 -12.94 -24.08 -27.94
C GLU A 459 -11.94 -23.46 -28.96
N ASP A 460 -12.45 -22.72 -29.95
CA ASP A 460 -11.66 -22.18 -31.06
C ASP A 460 -11.21 -20.71 -30.86
N PHE A 461 -11.44 -20.16 -29.66
CA PHE A 461 -11.25 -18.73 -29.39
C PHE A 461 -9.85 -18.21 -29.72
N ALA A 462 -8.81 -18.99 -29.41
CA ALA A 462 -7.43 -18.59 -29.67
C ALA A 462 -7.17 -18.33 -31.17
N ARG A 463 -7.86 -19.08 -32.06
CA ARG A 463 -7.78 -18.86 -33.51
C ARG A 463 -8.68 -17.71 -33.95
N GLU A 464 -9.89 -17.60 -33.40
CA GLU A 464 -10.86 -16.55 -33.77
C GLU A 464 -10.41 -15.13 -33.39
N TYR A 465 -9.64 -15.03 -32.31
CA TYR A 465 -9.18 -13.76 -31.76
C TYR A 465 -7.68 -13.51 -31.96
N ALA A 466 -6.93 -14.38 -32.67
CA ALA A 466 -5.47 -14.36 -32.75
C ALA A 466 -4.86 -12.95 -32.95
N ASP A 467 -5.35 -12.19 -33.94
CA ASP A 467 -4.79 -10.86 -34.28
C ASP A 467 -5.45 -9.69 -33.53
N ARG A 468 -6.49 -9.97 -32.73
CA ARG A 468 -7.36 -8.96 -32.10
C ARG A 468 -7.65 -9.27 -30.65
N PHE A 469 -6.86 -10.13 -30.00
CA PHE A 469 -7.18 -10.65 -28.68
C PHE A 469 -7.40 -9.50 -27.70
N TRP A 470 -6.43 -8.60 -27.56
CA TRP A 470 -6.55 -7.41 -26.71
C TRP A 470 -7.68 -6.44 -27.08
N SER A 471 -7.96 -6.25 -28.38
CA SER A 471 -8.97 -5.29 -28.83
C SER A 471 -10.39 -5.85 -28.75
N ALA A 472 -10.55 -7.17 -28.69
CA ALA A 472 -11.82 -7.84 -28.43
C ALA A 472 -12.13 -7.80 -26.93
N LEU A 473 -13.22 -7.10 -26.58
CA LEU A 473 -13.62 -6.88 -25.20
C LEU A 473 -13.94 -8.20 -24.48
N GLU A 474 -14.45 -9.18 -25.22
CA GLU A 474 -14.85 -10.49 -24.74
C GLU A 474 -13.69 -11.30 -24.15
N THR A 475 -12.45 -11.06 -24.60
CA THR A 475 -11.29 -11.85 -24.18
C THR A 475 -10.57 -11.27 -22.95
N ARG A 476 -10.78 -9.98 -22.66
CA ARG A 476 -10.09 -9.27 -21.58
C ARG A 476 -10.34 -9.86 -20.20
N PRO A 477 -11.55 -10.37 -19.87
CA PRO A 477 -11.77 -11.08 -18.62
C PRO A 477 -10.85 -12.30 -18.43
N LEU A 478 -10.61 -13.07 -19.49
CA LEU A 478 -9.67 -14.21 -19.44
C LEU A 478 -8.23 -13.74 -19.20
N LEU A 479 -7.79 -12.68 -19.90
CA LEU A 479 -6.48 -12.09 -19.69
C LEU A 479 -6.26 -11.57 -18.27
N ARG A 480 -7.29 -10.96 -17.67
CA ARG A 480 -7.25 -10.49 -16.28
C ARG A 480 -7.18 -11.65 -15.29
N ALA A 481 -7.94 -12.71 -15.52
CA ALA A 481 -7.87 -13.91 -14.70
C ALA A 481 -6.51 -14.63 -14.80
N LEU A 482 -5.94 -14.74 -16.01
CA LEU A 482 -4.59 -15.30 -16.21
C LEU A 482 -3.52 -14.46 -15.50
N HIS A 483 -3.61 -13.13 -15.59
CA HIS A 483 -2.66 -12.24 -14.93
C HIS A 483 -2.68 -12.38 -13.40
N GLY A 484 -3.87 -12.40 -12.81
CA GLY A 484 -4.05 -12.62 -11.38
C GLY A 484 -3.53 -14.00 -10.94
N LEU A 485 -3.85 -15.05 -11.71
CA LEU A 485 -3.36 -16.40 -11.44
C LEU A 485 -1.82 -16.47 -11.46
N ALA A 486 -1.18 -15.89 -12.47
CA ALA A 486 0.26 -15.86 -12.57
C ALA A 486 0.90 -15.11 -11.39
N THR A 487 0.32 -13.97 -11.00
CA THR A 487 0.78 -13.17 -9.86
C THR A 487 0.76 -13.99 -8.57
N GLU A 488 -0.37 -14.63 -8.25
CA GLU A 488 -0.51 -15.42 -7.02
C GLU A 488 0.32 -16.71 -7.04
N GLN A 489 0.44 -17.39 -8.20
CA GLN A 489 1.33 -18.54 -8.35
C GLN A 489 2.78 -18.16 -8.04
N LEU A 490 3.25 -17.02 -8.55
CA LEU A 490 4.60 -16.53 -8.28
C LEU A 490 4.79 -16.13 -6.81
N ARG A 491 3.78 -15.48 -6.20
CA ARG A 491 3.79 -15.12 -4.76
C ARG A 491 3.86 -16.34 -3.85
N LEU A 492 3.18 -17.41 -4.23
CA LEU A 492 3.21 -18.73 -3.58
C LEU A 492 4.51 -19.52 -3.82
N GLY A 493 5.47 -18.98 -4.57
CA GLY A 493 6.69 -19.68 -4.94
C GLY A 493 6.49 -20.80 -5.97
N ARG A 494 5.30 -20.93 -6.59
CA ARG A 494 4.97 -21.90 -7.65
C ARG A 494 5.50 -21.40 -9.00
N GLN A 495 6.82 -21.26 -9.10
CA GLN A 495 7.50 -20.62 -10.22
C GLN A 495 7.19 -21.27 -11.58
N ASP A 496 7.16 -22.61 -11.66
CA ASP A 496 6.88 -23.33 -12.91
C ASP A 496 5.48 -23.03 -13.46
N GLU A 497 4.48 -23.04 -12.57
CA GLU A 497 3.09 -22.76 -12.92
C GLU A 497 2.93 -21.30 -13.36
N GLY A 498 3.48 -20.35 -12.59
CA GLY A 498 3.43 -18.94 -12.92
C GLY A 498 4.03 -18.64 -14.29
N LEU A 499 5.20 -19.19 -14.61
CA LEU A 499 5.84 -19.00 -15.92
C LEU A 499 5.04 -19.64 -17.06
N THR A 500 4.42 -20.78 -16.82
CA THR A 500 3.50 -21.40 -17.79
C THR A 500 2.32 -20.47 -18.09
N THR A 501 1.74 -19.86 -17.07
CA THR A 501 0.65 -18.89 -17.22
C THR A 501 1.10 -17.63 -17.97
N LEU A 502 2.27 -17.06 -17.65
CA LEU A 502 2.82 -15.90 -18.37
C LEU A 502 3.09 -16.19 -19.86
N ARG A 503 3.61 -17.37 -20.18
CA ARG A 503 3.81 -17.81 -21.58
C ARG A 503 2.49 -17.89 -22.33
N GLU A 504 1.46 -18.47 -21.70
CA GLU A 504 0.13 -18.55 -22.30
C GLU A 504 -0.45 -17.15 -22.58
N MET A 505 -0.26 -16.20 -21.66
CA MET A 505 -0.66 -14.80 -21.88
C MET A 505 0.05 -14.18 -23.08
N LEU A 506 1.37 -14.36 -23.24
CA LEU A 506 2.09 -13.87 -24.41
C LEU A 506 1.66 -14.56 -25.71
N ARG A 507 1.35 -15.86 -25.66
CA ARG A 507 0.82 -16.60 -26.81
C ARG A 507 -0.52 -16.05 -27.27
N LEU A 508 -1.41 -15.71 -26.33
CA LEU A 508 -2.74 -15.16 -26.62
C LEU A 508 -2.70 -13.67 -27.00
N ASN A 509 -1.78 -12.91 -26.39
CA ASN A 509 -1.62 -11.48 -26.64
C ASN A 509 -0.13 -11.14 -26.90
N PRO A 510 0.39 -11.37 -28.12
CA PRO A 510 1.80 -11.12 -28.43
C PRO A 510 2.22 -9.65 -28.31
N ASN A 511 1.29 -8.70 -28.47
CA ASN A 511 1.59 -7.28 -28.23
C ASN A 511 1.77 -6.93 -26.75
N ASP A 512 1.40 -7.87 -25.87
CA ASP A 512 1.58 -7.81 -24.42
C ASP A 512 1.17 -6.45 -23.81
N ASN A 513 -0.09 -6.11 -24.02
CA ASN A 513 -0.66 -4.87 -23.49
C ASN A 513 -0.70 -4.81 -21.96
N GLN A 514 -0.51 -5.94 -21.28
CA GLN A 514 -0.46 -6.03 -19.82
C GLN A 514 0.98 -6.01 -19.26
N GLY A 515 2.00 -6.08 -20.11
CA GLY A 515 3.40 -5.97 -19.70
C GLY A 515 3.97 -7.23 -19.03
N VAL A 516 3.40 -8.41 -19.26
CA VAL A 516 3.88 -9.66 -18.63
C VAL A 516 5.27 -10.08 -19.12
N ARG A 517 5.72 -9.60 -20.28
CA ARG A 517 7.08 -9.84 -20.80
C ARG A 517 8.17 -9.32 -19.85
N TYR A 518 7.91 -8.23 -19.13
CA TYR A 518 8.85 -7.66 -18.15
C TYR A 518 9.02 -8.55 -16.91
N TRP A 519 8.05 -9.43 -16.65
CA TRP A 519 8.07 -10.38 -15.54
C TRP A 519 8.70 -11.70 -15.98
N LEU A 520 8.39 -12.14 -17.20
CA LEU A 520 8.86 -13.39 -17.77
C LEU A 520 10.37 -13.37 -18.05
N LEU A 521 10.87 -12.33 -18.74
CA LEU A 521 12.27 -12.30 -19.21
C LEU A 521 13.30 -12.47 -18.08
N PRO A 522 13.29 -11.68 -16.98
CA PRO A 522 14.24 -11.85 -15.90
C PRO A 522 14.15 -13.24 -15.25
N ARG A 523 12.95 -13.81 -15.13
CA ARG A 523 12.73 -15.12 -14.51
C ARG A 523 13.25 -16.28 -15.38
N LEU A 524 13.11 -16.19 -16.70
CA LEU A 524 13.75 -17.15 -17.64
C LEU A 524 15.27 -17.14 -17.45
N ILE A 525 15.87 -15.95 -17.36
CA ILE A 525 17.31 -15.81 -17.12
C ILE A 525 17.68 -16.39 -15.75
N ALA A 526 16.91 -16.10 -14.70
CA ALA A 526 17.16 -16.58 -13.35
C ALA A 526 17.22 -18.11 -13.28
N ARG A 527 16.31 -18.78 -13.99
CA ARG A 527 16.24 -20.25 -14.08
C ARG A 527 17.25 -20.86 -15.04
N GLY A 528 17.95 -20.04 -15.82
CA GLY A 528 18.89 -20.52 -16.83
C GLY A 528 18.26 -21.03 -18.10
N GLU A 529 17.01 -20.65 -18.38
CA GLU A 529 16.28 -20.93 -19.62
C GLU A 529 16.73 -19.95 -20.71
N VAL A 530 18.04 -19.95 -20.99
CA VAL A 530 18.71 -18.91 -21.79
C VAL A 530 18.25 -18.89 -23.25
N ALA A 531 17.90 -20.05 -23.82
CA ALA A 531 17.42 -20.11 -25.21
C ALA A 531 16.11 -19.34 -25.40
N GLU A 532 15.14 -19.58 -24.52
CA GLU A 532 13.86 -18.87 -24.56
C GLU A 532 14.01 -17.38 -24.23
N ALA A 533 14.91 -17.04 -23.29
CA ALA A 533 15.22 -15.64 -23.02
C ALA A 533 15.78 -14.92 -24.26
N GLU A 534 16.61 -15.58 -25.07
CA GLU A 534 17.12 -15.02 -26.34
C GLU A 534 16.03 -14.85 -27.40
N GLU A 535 15.11 -15.81 -27.51
CA GLU A 535 13.95 -15.72 -28.40
C GLU A 535 13.07 -14.52 -28.00
N LEU A 536 12.75 -14.40 -26.71
CA LEU A 536 11.96 -13.29 -26.20
C LEU A 536 12.66 -11.93 -26.41
N LEU A 537 13.98 -11.85 -26.21
CA LEU A 537 14.80 -10.67 -26.54
C LEU A 537 14.81 -10.33 -28.04
N ALA A 538 14.56 -11.29 -28.92
CA ALA A 538 14.46 -11.08 -30.36
C ALA A 538 13.05 -10.60 -30.75
N ASP A 539 12.00 -11.21 -30.18
CA ASP A 539 10.60 -10.87 -30.45
C ASP A 539 10.26 -9.43 -30.05
N TYR A 540 10.90 -8.91 -28.99
CA TYR A 540 10.72 -7.54 -28.50
C TYR A 540 11.99 -6.69 -28.65
N ALA A 541 12.69 -6.81 -29.78
CA ALA A 541 13.95 -6.09 -30.01
C ALA A 541 13.83 -4.56 -29.99
N ASP A 542 12.63 -4.03 -30.30
CA ASP A 542 12.34 -2.59 -30.36
C ASP A 542 11.83 -2.00 -29.03
N ASP A 543 11.72 -2.81 -27.98
CA ASP A 543 11.29 -2.33 -26.66
C ASP A 543 12.40 -1.51 -26.00
N LEU A 544 12.04 -0.30 -25.57
CA LEU A 544 12.99 0.71 -25.10
C LEU A 544 13.21 0.72 -23.60
N MET A 545 12.41 -0.05 -22.83
CA MET A 545 12.54 -0.05 -21.38
C MET A 545 13.87 -0.67 -20.94
N ALA A 546 14.48 -0.10 -19.89
CA ALA A 546 15.81 -0.49 -19.42
C ALA A 546 15.93 -1.98 -19.03
N VAL A 547 14.84 -2.67 -18.66
CA VAL A 547 14.82 -4.13 -18.47
C VAL A 547 15.48 -4.88 -19.63
N TRP A 548 15.19 -4.50 -20.88
CA TRP A 548 15.63 -5.21 -22.08
C TRP A 548 17.14 -5.14 -22.34
N PRO A 549 17.78 -3.97 -22.46
CA PRO A 549 19.21 -3.91 -22.70
C PRO A 549 20.03 -4.48 -21.52
N TYR A 550 19.55 -4.34 -20.27
CA TYR A 550 20.20 -4.96 -19.12
C TYR A 550 20.10 -6.49 -19.16
N CYS A 551 18.93 -7.06 -19.46
CA CYS A 551 18.76 -8.50 -19.63
C CYS A 551 19.60 -9.05 -20.81
N ARG A 552 19.68 -8.31 -21.92
CA ARG A 552 20.52 -8.69 -23.08
C ARG A 552 21.99 -8.75 -22.72
N ALA A 553 22.49 -7.78 -21.96
CA ALA A 553 23.86 -7.79 -21.44
C ALA A 553 24.11 -8.98 -20.50
N LEU A 554 23.17 -9.26 -19.59
CA LEU A 554 23.25 -10.37 -18.64
C LEU A 554 23.25 -11.74 -19.34
N VAL A 555 22.39 -11.95 -20.35
CA VAL A 555 22.37 -13.18 -21.14
C VAL A 555 23.70 -13.41 -21.86
N SER A 556 24.26 -12.36 -22.47
CA SER A 556 25.57 -12.45 -23.13
C SER A 556 26.69 -12.80 -22.16
N PHE A 557 26.69 -12.17 -20.98
CA PHE A 557 27.64 -12.47 -19.91
C PHE A 557 27.48 -13.90 -19.38
N ARG A 558 26.25 -14.37 -19.16
CA ARG A 558 25.97 -15.74 -18.68
C ARG A 558 26.51 -16.79 -19.65
N ARG A 559 26.39 -16.57 -20.96
CA ARG A 559 26.87 -17.54 -21.98
C ARG A 559 28.36 -17.52 -22.20
N HIS A 560 28.97 -16.34 -22.21
CA HIS A 560 30.32 -16.17 -22.74
C HIS A 560 31.30 -15.58 -21.72
N GLY A 561 30.83 -15.21 -20.53
CA GLY A 561 31.57 -14.45 -19.55
C GLY A 561 31.85 -13.02 -20.01
N ASP A 562 32.86 -12.43 -19.40
CA ASP A 562 33.29 -11.06 -19.67
C ASP A 562 34.04 -10.93 -21.01
N THR A 563 33.27 -10.85 -22.11
CA THR A 563 33.79 -10.69 -23.46
C THR A 563 33.61 -9.26 -24.00
N PRO A 564 34.36 -8.84 -25.04
CA PRO A 564 34.11 -7.55 -25.69
C PRO A 564 32.68 -7.38 -26.21
N ALA A 565 32.00 -8.47 -26.57
CA ALA A 565 30.59 -8.42 -26.99
C ALA A 565 29.66 -8.12 -25.81
N ALA A 566 29.81 -8.86 -24.69
CA ALA A 566 29.02 -8.63 -23.47
C ALA A 566 29.23 -7.22 -22.91
N ARG A 567 30.49 -6.72 -22.92
CA ARG A 567 30.81 -5.34 -22.49
C ARG A 567 30.11 -4.28 -23.34
N ARG A 568 30.08 -4.44 -24.67
CA ARG A 568 29.36 -3.51 -25.55
C ARG A 568 27.86 -3.48 -25.28
N LEU A 569 27.26 -4.64 -25.00
CA LEU A 569 25.85 -4.72 -24.63
C LEU A 569 25.59 -4.02 -23.29
N LEU A 570 26.49 -4.19 -22.30
CA LEU A 570 26.39 -3.47 -21.04
C LEU A 570 26.58 -1.96 -21.21
N GLU A 571 27.52 -1.51 -22.04
CA GLU A 571 27.69 -0.09 -22.37
C GLU A 571 26.41 0.50 -23.00
N SER A 572 25.72 -0.26 -23.85
CA SER A 572 24.41 0.13 -24.39
C SER A 572 23.34 0.21 -23.30
N ALA A 573 23.31 -0.73 -22.36
CA ALA A 573 22.37 -0.72 -21.23
C ALA A 573 22.60 0.48 -20.30
N LEU A 574 23.85 0.78 -19.97
CA LEU A 574 24.24 1.95 -19.18
C LEU A 574 23.87 3.26 -19.89
N SER A 575 23.92 3.28 -21.22
CA SER A 575 23.51 4.45 -22.02
C SER A 575 22.00 4.61 -22.08
N ALA A 576 21.24 3.52 -22.06
CA ALA A 576 19.78 3.54 -22.04
C ALA A 576 19.26 4.06 -20.69
N ASN A 577 19.80 3.55 -19.58
CA ASN A 577 19.50 4.09 -18.26
C ASN A 577 20.71 3.93 -17.31
N PRO A 578 21.39 5.03 -16.94
CA PRO A 578 22.59 4.99 -16.10
C PRO A 578 22.28 4.81 -14.60
N HIS A 579 21.01 4.90 -14.19
CA HIS A 579 20.61 4.83 -12.78
C HIS A 579 20.40 3.38 -12.29
N VAL A 580 20.04 2.46 -13.20
CA VAL A 580 19.78 1.04 -12.88
C VAL A 580 20.90 0.35 -12.07
N PRO A 581 22.21 0.55 -12.34
CA PRO A 581 23.26 -0.12 -11.57
C PRO A 581 23.27 0.31 -10.10
N ALA A 582 22.87 1.54 -9.77
CA ALA A 582 22.81 1.99 -8.39
C ALA A 582 21.78 1.19 -7.59
N PHE A 583 20.63 0.89 -8.19
CA PHE A 583 19.59 0.07 -7.57
C PHE A 583 19.97 -1.43 -7.54
N LEU A 584 20.44 -2.00 -8.65
CA LEU A 584 20.84 -3.43 -8.71
C LEU A 584 22.00 -3.78 -7.77
N LEU A 585 22.87 -2.81 -7.46
CA LEU A 585 24.00 -3.00 -6.54
C LEU A 585 23.66 -2.61 -5.09
N GLY A 586 22.40 -2.25 -4.79
CA GLY A 586 21.98 -1.82 -3.46
C GLY A 586 22.60 -0.49 -3.00
N LYS A 587 23.09 0.35 -3.93
CA LYS A 587 23.71 1.66 -3.65
C LYS A 587 22.67 2.79 -3.54
N ARG A 588 21.44 2.54 -3.97
CA ARG A 588 20.30 3.45 -3.88
C ARG A 588 19.04 2.63 -3.62
N GLN A 589 18.19 3.10 -2.71
CA GLN A 589 16.87 2.52 -2.48
C GLN A 589 15.88 3.03 -3.53
N PRO A 590 14.98 2.18 -4.07
CA PRO A 590 13.95 2.61 -5.01
C PRO A 590 13.03 3.64 -4.35
N PRO A 591 12.64 4.73 -5.06
CA PRO A 591 11.67 5.67 -4.55
C PRO A 591 10.32 4.97 -4.31
N GLY A 592 9.62 5.34 -3.24
CA GLY A 592 8.31 4.80 -2.90
C GLY A 592 7.20 5.43 -3.75
N GLY A 593 6.64 4.64 -4.68
CA GLY A 593 5.45 5.02 -5.46
C GLY A 593 5.64 6.17 -6.45
N PHE A 594 5.11 6.00 -7.66
CA PHE A 594 5.03 7.09 -8.64
C PHE A 594 3.95 6.78 -9.68
N ASP A 595 3.16 7.78 -10.03
CA ASP A 595 2.01 7.63 -10.96
C ASP A 595 2.44 7.43 -12.41
N SER A 596 3.66 7.89 -12.75
CA SER A 596 4.23 7.79 -14.09
C SER A 596 5.75 7.86 -14.04
N TYR A 597 6.39 7.44 -15.12
CA TYR A 597 7.82 7.53 -15.31
C TYR A 597 8.15 7.91 -16.75
N GLU A 598 9.37 8.40 -16.97
CA GLU A 598 9.92 8.64 -18.31
C GLU A 598 11.04 7.65 -18.61
N LEU A 599 11.24 7.30 -19.88
CA LEU A 599 12.36 6.45 -20.28
C LEU A 599 13.69 7.13 -19.95
N GLY A 600 14.59 6.39 -19.32
CA GLY A 600 15.89 6.85 -18.82
C GLY A 600 15.84 7.47 -17.42
N SER A 601 14.66 7.61 -16.79
CA SER A 601 14.52 8.26 -15.49
C SER A 601 14.97 7.36 -14.33
N GLY A 602 15.06 7.94 -13.13
CA GLY A 602 15.35 7.19 -11.90
C GLY A 602 14.23 6.24 -11.50
N GLU A 603 12.99 6.61 -11.79
CA GLU A 603 11.76 5.85 -11.55
C GLU A 603 11.71 4.62 -12.47
N GLU A 604 11.98 4.79 -13.76
CA GLU A 604 12.12 3.66 -14.69
C GLU A 604 13.24 2.71 -14.24
N ALA A 605 14.34 3.27 -13.75
CA ALA A 605 15.46 2.48 -13.26
C ALA A 605 15.09 1.65 -12.03
N ALA A 606 14.27 2.18 -11.13
CA ALA A 606 13.77 1.47 -9.96
C ALA A 606 12.87 0.28 -10.36
N ILE A 607 11.90 0.49 -11.27
CA ILE A 607 11.08 -0.60 -11.83
C ILE A 607 11.97 -1.66 -12.49
N SER A 608 12.90 -1.21 -13.34
CA SER A 608 13.73 -2.12 -14.13
C SER A 608 14.68 -2.92 -13.25
N ALA A 609 15.26 -2.31 -12.23
CA ALA A 609 16.11 -2.98 -11.26
C ALA A 609 15.31 -3.98 -10.42
N GLY A 610 14.12 -3.62 -9.93
CA GLY A 610 13.24 -4.54 -9.19
C GLY A 610 12.88 -5.78 -10.01
N ALA A 611 12.53 -5.59 -11.30
CA ALA A 611 12.26 -6.72 -12.20
C ALA A 611 13.51 -7.57 -12.48
N CYS A 612 14.66 -6.94 -12.67
CA CYS A 612 15.91 -7.59 -13.06
C CYS A 612 16.67 -8.25 -11.90
N ALA A 613 16.51 -7.78 -10.65
CA ALA A 613 17.31 -8.19 -9.50
C ALA A 613 17.46 -9.72 -9.35
N PRO A 614 16.38 -10.52 -9.34
CA PRO A 614 16.50 -11.98 -9.22
C PRO A 614 17.36 -12.62 -10.32
N ALA A 615 17.32 -12.06 -11.53
CA ALA A 615 18.12 -12.55 -12.65
C ALA A 615 19.62 -12.25 -12.44
N TRP A 616 19.96 -11.02 -12.06
CA TRP A 616 21.35 -10.61 -11.86
C TRP A 616 21.99 -11.31 -10.66
N GLU A 617 21.24 -11.51 -9.58
CA GLU A 617 21.68 -12.26 -8.40
C GLU A 617 21.93 -13.74 -8.71
N SER A 618 21.12 -14.35 -9.58
CA SER A 618 21.25 -15.76 -9.93
C SER A 618 22.48 -16.10 -10.79
N VAL A 619 23.08 -15.11 -11.47
CA VAL A 619 24.20 -15.33 -12.40
C VAL A 619 25.52 -15.06 -11.70
N PRO A 620 26.36 -16.09 -11.46
CA PRO A 620 27.61 -15.92 -10.72
C PRO A 620 28.52 -14.85 -11.32
N GLY A 621 28.95 -13.89 -10.49
CA GLY A 621 29.87 -12.81 -10.86
C GLY A 621 29.25 -11.69 -11.71
N ALA A 622 27.95 -11.71 -11.98
CA ALA A 622 27.29 -10.67 -12.79
C ALA A 622 27.23 -9.31 -12.08
N LEU A 623 26.94 -9.29 -10.77
CA LEU A 623 26.93 -8.05 -9.99
C LEU A 623 28.33 -7.45 -9.83
N ASP A 624 29.36 -8.27 -9.58
CA ASP A 624 30.77 -7.82 -9.56
C ASP A 624 31.20 -7.25 -10.92
N TRP A 625 30.77 -7.90 -12.00
CA TRP A 625 31.01 -7.46 -13.36
C TRP A 625 30.34 -6.11 -13.66
N LEU A 626 29.07 -5.95 -13.26
CA LEU A 626 28.31 -4.72 -13.35
C LEU A 626 28.99 -3.59 -12.56
N GLU A 627 29.38 -3.84 -11.31
CA GLU A 627 30.06 -2.85 -10.48
C GLU A 627 31.37 -2.39 -11.12
N ARG A 628 32.20 -3.32 -11.60
CA ARG A 628 33.49 -2.99 -12.20
C ARG A 628 33.34 -2.08 -13.42
N LEU A 629 32.31 -2.30 -14.24
CA LEU A 629 32.13 -1.63 -15.53
C LEU A 629 31.25 -0.38 -15.47
N SER A 630 30.41 -0.24 -14.44
CA SER A 630 29.58 0.97 -14.21
C SER A 630 30.33 2.11 -13.53
N ARG A 631 31.55 1.87 -12.98
CA ARG A 631 32.36 2.93 -12.36
C ARG A 631 32.80 3.98 -13.40
N PRO A 632 32.64 5.29 -13.12
CA PRO A 632 33.09 6.33 -14.03
C PRO A 632 34.61 6.23 -14.24
N ARG A 633 35.05 6.19 -15.51
CA ARG A 633 36.48 6.25 -15.84
C ARG A 633 37.03 7.59 -15.36
N LYS A 634 37.94 7.59 -14.37
CA LYS A 634 38.75 8.76 -14.03
C LYS A 634 39.45 9.24 -15.31
N ARG A 635 39.05 10.41 -15.84
CA ARG A 635 39.78 11.08 -16.92
C ARG A 635 41.22 11.28 -16.45
N LYS A 636 42.17 10.60 -17.10
CA LYS A 636 43.59 10.96 -16.98
C LYS A 636 43.73 12.38 -17.54
N VAL A 637 43.82 13.37 -16.64
CA VAL A 637 44.32 14.69 -16.99
C VAL A 637 45.78 14.50 -17.38
N THR A 638 46.06 14.36 -18.67
CA THR A 638 47.41 14.53 -19.20
C THR A 638 47.76 16.00 -19.01
N GLY A 639 48.58 16.29 -18.01
CA GLY A 639 49.06 17.63 -17.72
C GLY A 639 49.79 18.21 -18.92
N SER A 640 49.16 19.18 -19.58
CA SER A 640 49.85 20.14 -20.43
C SER A 640 50.41 21.23 -19.51
N HIS A 641 51.74 21.21 -19.37
CA HIS A 641 52.54 22.29 -18.81
C HIS A 641 52.10 23.66 -19.34
N LEU A 642 51.85 24.60 -18.43
CA LEU A 642 52.12 26.01 -18.70
C LEU A 642 52.87 26.60 -17.50
N HIS A 643 54.00 27.20 -17.85
CA HIS A 643 55.02 27.78 -17.00
C HIS A 643 54.58 29.14 -16.44
N PHE A 644 54.90 29.32 -15.15
CA PHE A 644 55.10 30.54 -14.34
C PHE A 644 54.01 31.61 -14.32
#